data_AF-A0A849KB11-F1
#
_entry.id   AF-A0A849KB11-F1
#
_cell.length_a   1.000
_cell.length_b   1.000
_cell.length_c   1.000
_cell.angle_alpha   90.00
_cell.angle_beta   90.00
_cell.angle_gamma   90.00
#
_symmetry.space_group_name_H-M   'P 1'
#
loop_
_entity.id
_entity.type
_entity.pdbx_description
1 polymer ?
#
loop_
_entity_poly.entity_id
_entity_poly.type
_entity_poly.pdbx_seq_one_letter_code
_entity_poly.pdbx_strand_id
1 'polypeptide(L)'
;METSPGLSVEASAVGFQVRNDAGKVAFESNPVVMWDSAGGLDWDEVGTAEGPTSGTDSSTDAHPSSGGSDATAELTTRADKAADAAVADREGAPATGDRVELMDVTVGDGVVTVRPDAAVLADPELEFPLYLDPSIGADSPTRWGTIRSAWPTGNVWKNGDDQGLGFCDASWVSSCDQDSKHRLLWRFSALRYGSDGVLLKNLDSADIISADFSVYGTHSWDCTPRDVKVNGIDDVDNTVTWNNQPDWMGVQEVKTVSHKAACDNKRRIVWDVTARTKTSTSRDQSWVALGMRAVDESTMTHWKRYQADTAKLTIVFNRAPDVPSSSSMTTEGLSTCASSSNPLDVRTLEPTLQAKGTDPDGQKVGMEFRAVQSGGSEVYNSAWTSEQASGQTHTKKVASGKLQSEKVYWWSARAKDSDGKISDWSGANCYFRPDVTPPATPTATSSVYGRDAVGGGAGVAGSFTFDDAGSGDVVKYWYSFDSDAMQDSVTASGGTGTISFTPQRTGSHVLYVQAEDKAGYKSGDPLVYRFSVDQPSAIWWNFDEGSGTVAADSGALEGGPGGHDLTVSAPWLPYGYNGSGSALDFGGTAETWARSTEIVLDPSESYTVSAMVMPGAVNLGHRMAVSQDAATGSAFKLGYLDVGSECSAEAIQGCWAFLMYADEGAPETAVTSTLPVRTAEPTRLTGVYDAATTQMKLYVCNYSDTGFKAELVGTTSFEPTSTEWTAGGSLQIGRAKVGGSASEFWDGMVDDVRIYDQALDADAVSRICGG
;
A
#
# COMPACT_ATOMS: atom_id res chain seq x y z
N MET A 1 0.45 29.38 -19.58
CA MET A 1 1.49 28.60 -18.88
C MET A 1 1.24 28.79 -17.40
N GLU A 2 0.90 27.74 -16.67
CA GLU A 2 0.83 27.83 -15.20
C GLU A 2 2.23 27.57 -14.66
N THR A 3 2.87 28.60 -14.10
CA THR A 3 4.07 28.41 -13.29
C THR A 3 3.65 28.27 -11.84
N SER A 4 4.31 27.38 -11.11
CA SER A 4 4.16 27.33 -9.66
C SER A 4 4.46 28.71 -9.06
N PRO A 5 3.76 29.12 -7.97
CA PRO A 5 4.02 30.40 -7.33
C PRO A 5 5.51 30.59 -7.01
N GLY A 6 6.07 31.74 -7.44
CA GLY A 6 7.47 32.07 -7.25
C GLY A 6 8.41 31.74 -8.42
N LEU A 7 7.85 31.45 -9.60
CA LEU A 7 8.58 31.20 -10.85
C LEU A 7 8.13 32.16 -11.97
N SER A 8 9.07 32.86 -12.61
CA SER A 8 8.84 33.74 -13.77
C SER A 8 9.41 33.12 -15.06
N VAL A 9 8.79 33.35 -16.21
CA VAL A 9 9.28 32.90 -17.53
C VAL A 9 9.75 34.11 -18.34
N GLU A 10 10.93 34.03 -18.94
CA GLU A 10 11.58 35.10 -19.72
C GLU A 10 12.20 34.52 -21.00
N ALA A 11 12.40 35.33 -22.04
CA ALA A 11 13.16 34.88 -23.22
C ALA A 11 14.65 34.69 -22.88
N SER A 12 15.32 33.74 -23.54
CA SER A 12 16.76 33.52 -23.43
C SER A 12 17.43 33.53 -24.81
N ALA A 13 18.76 33.48 -24.85
CA ALA A 13 19.52 33.51 -26.12
C ALA A 13 19.27 32.28 -27.00
N VAL A 14 18.72 31.21 -26.43
CA VAL A 14 18.48 29.91 -27.08
C VAL A 14 17.01 29.48 -27.00
N GLY A 15 16.11 30.31 -26.48
CA GLY A 15 14.72 29.92 -26.23
C GLY A 15 14.02 30.75 -25.16
N PHE A 16 13.55 30.11 -24.08
CA PHE A 16 13.01 30.76 -22.90
C PHE A 16 13.58 30.17 -21.61
N GLN A 17 13.73 30.96 -20.55
CA GLN A 17 14.17 30.55 -19.23
C GLN A 17 13.05 30.76 -18.20
N VAL A 18 12.90 29.81 -17.27
CA VAL A 18 12.11 29.97 -16.06
C VAL A 18 13.07 30.30 -14.93
N ARG A 19 12.84 31.39 -14.18
CA ARG A 19 13.62 31.81 -13.02
C ARG A 19 12.80 31.69 -11.75
N ASN A 20 13.45 31.43 -10.62
CA ASN A 20 12.82 31.55 -9.31
C ASN A 20 12.85 32.98 -8.78
N ASP A 21 12.16 33.24 -7.66
CA ASP A 21 12.11 34.55 -6.98
C ASP A 21 13.48 35.09 -6.56
N ALA A 22 14.51 34.24 -6.48
CA ALA A 22 15.89 34.65 -6.23
C ALA A 22 16.66 35.03 -7.52
N GLY A 23 15.98 35.07 -8.67
CA GLY A 23 16.55 35.36 -9.98
C GLY A 23 17.39 34.23 -10.57
N LYS A 24 17.41 33.04 -9.97
CA LYS A 24 18.16 31.87 -10.45
C LYS A 24 17.35 31.12 -11.50
N VAL A 25 17.98 30.76 -12.61
CA VAL A 25 17.37 29.92 -13.65
C VAL A 25 17.02 28.55 -13.06
N ALA A 26 15.75 28.19 -13.10
CA ALA A 26 15.18 26.91 -12.69
C ALA A 26 14.96 25.98 -13.89
N PHE A 27 14.79 26.54 -15.09
CA PHE A 27 14.67 25.82 -16.36
C PHE A 27 15.09 26.75 -17.50
N GLU A 28 15.70 26.24 -18.56
CA GLU A 28 15.93 26.97 -19.81
C GLU A 28 15.61 26.03 -20.97
N SER A 29 14.79 26.49 -21.91
CA SER A 29 14.35 25.71 -23.05
C SER A 29 15.46 25.59 -24.07
N ASN A 30 15.44 24.50 -24.83
CA ASN A 30 16.36 24.28 -25.92
C ASN A 30 16.10 25.23 -27.10
N PRO A 31 17.10 25.41 -27.99
CA PRO A 31 16.87 25.97 -29.31
C PRO A 31 15.88 25.07 -30.05
N VAL A 32 14.78 25.64 -30.52
CA VAL A 32 13.83 24.91 -31.37
C VAL A 32 14.37 24.98 -32.79
N VAL A 33 14.74 23.85 -33.38
CA VAL A 33 15.06 23.79 -34.81
C VAL A 33 13.81 23.44 -35.62
N MET A 34 13.81 23.83 -36.90
CA MET A 34 12.92 23.34 -37.92
C MET A 34 13.73 22.76 -39.08
N TRP A 35 13.28 21.68 -39.70
CA TRP A 35 13.90 21.17 -40.93
C TRP A 35 12.89 20.78 -42.00
N ASP A 36 13.27 20.99 -43.26
CA ASP A 36 12.48 20.65 -44.45
C ASP A 36 12.85 19.26 -44.99
N SER A 37 12.18 18.84 -46.06
CA SER A 37 12.40 17.52 -46.68
C SER A 37 13.26 17.56 -47.95
N ALA A 38 14.04 18.63 -48.16
CA ALA A 38 14.79 18.88 -49.40
C ALA A 38 15.93 17.88 -49.68
N GLY A 39 16.26 16.99 -48.75
CA GLY A 39 17.17 15.88 -48.97
C GLY A 39 16.59 14.84 -49.93
N GLY A 40 16.75 15.05 -51.23
CA GLY A 40 16.46 14.03 -52.24
C GLY A 40 17.47 12.87 -52.17
N LEU A 41 16.98 11.62 -52.09
CA LEU A 41 17.74 10.46 -52.53
C LEU A 41 18.02 10.61 -54.04
N ASP A 42 19.23 11.00 -54.40
CA ASP A 42 19.65 11.04 -55.80
C ASP A 42 19.88 9.60 -56.29
N TRP A 43 18.92 9.07 -57.04
CA TRP A 43 18.99 7.73 -57.64
C TRP A 43 19.78 7.69 -58.96
N ASP A 44 20.27 8.84 -59.45
CA ASP A 44 20.83 8.95 -60.80
C ASP A 44 22.34 9.25 -60.83
N GLU A 45 23.16 8.64 -59.95
CA GLU A 45 24.62 8.61 -60.21
C GLU A 45 25.38 7.42 -59.60
N VAL A 46 25.00 6.19 -59.94
CA VAL A 46 25.96 5.07 -59.99
C VAL A 46 25.75 4.27 -61.29
N GLY A 47 26.37 4.76 -62.37
CA GLY A 47 26.50 3.99 -63.60
C GLY A 47 27.43 2.78 -63.42
N THR A 48 27.01 1.64 -63.95
CA THR A 48 27.95 0.66 -64.52
C THR A 48 27.56 0.37 -65.97
N ALA A 49 28.58 0.35 -66.82
CA ALA A 49 28.49 0.37 -68.26
C ALA A 49 28.37 -1.04 -68.90
N GLU A 50 27.84 -1.02 -70.13
CA GLU A 50 27.90 -2.01 -71.22
C GLU A 50 26.99 -3.27 -71.20
N GLY A 51 26.19 -3.40 -72.28
CA GLY A 51 25.06 -4.33 -72.47
C GLY A 51 25.40 -5.65 -73.20
N PRO A 52 24.60 -6.20 -74.16
CA PRO A 52 23.33 -5.71 -74.73
C PRO A 52 22.21 -6.80 -74.94
N THR A 53 21.07 -6.36 -75.51
CA THR A 53 19.97 -7.12 -76.19
C THR A 53 19.04 -7.97 -75.29
N SER A 54 17.73 -8.11 -75.47
CA SER A 54 16.73 -7.73 -76.50
C SER A 54 15.32 -7.92 -75.91
N GLY A 55 14.39 -7.00 -76.12
CA GLY A 55 13.11 -7.31 -76.78
C GLY A 55 11.85 -7.09 -75.93
N THR A 56 11.00 -6.13 -76.37
CA THR A 56 9.53 -6.21 -76.55
C THR A 56 8.70 -7.01 -75.52
N ASP A 57 7.57 -6.56 -74.96
CA ASP A 57 6.55 -5.60 -75.36
C ASP A 57 5.53 -5.46 -74.20
N SER A 58 4.66 -4.44 -74.28
CA SER A 58 3.27 -4.30 -73.79
C SER A 58 2.65 -5.37 -72.86
N SER A 59 1.68 -5.16 -71.97
CA SER A 59 0.86 -4.04 -71.47
C SER A 59 -0.21 -4.69 -70.54
N THR A 60 -0.94 -3.84 -69.81
CA THR A 60 -2.32 -4.03 -69.25
C THR A 60 -2.58 -4.97 -68.07
N ASP A 61 -2.90 -4.30 -66.95
CA ASP A 61 -4.14 -4.39 -66.16
C ASP A 61 -4.66 -5.71 -65.56
N ALA A 62 -5.10 -5.51 -64.30
CA ALA A 62 -6.26 -6.09 -63.62
C ALA A 62 -6.02 -7.14 -62.51
N HIS A 63 -6.32 -6.65 -61.31
CA HIS A 63 -6.52 -7.23 -59.97
C HIS A 63 -7.72 -8.24 -59.93
N PRO A 64 -8.08 -8.85 -58.78
CA PRO A 64 -7.63 -10.12 -58.18
C PRO A 64 -8.74 -11.20 -58.07
N SER A 65 -8.41 -12.39 -57.54
CA SER A 65 -8.96 -12.87 -56.25
C SER A 65 -8.62 -14.33 -55.92
N SER A 66 -8.28 -14.51 -54.63
CA SER A 66 -8.55 -15.63 -53.72
C SER A 66 -8.09 -17.06 -54.03
N GLY A 67 -7.40 -17.62 -53.04
CA GLY A 67 -7.57 -19.01 -52.61
C GLY A 67 -6.28 -19.80 -52.49
N GLY A 68 -5.87 -20.13 -51.26
CA GLY A 68 -4.76 -21.06 -51.05
C GLY A 68 -4.31 -21.14 -49.59
N SER A 69 -5.00 -21.96 -48.81
CA SER A 69 -4.45 -22.59 -47.62
C SER A 69 -3.40 -23.61 -48.03
N ASP A 70 -2.22 -23.62 -47.38
CA ASP A 70 -1.41 -24.83 -47.40
C ASP A 70 -0.59 -25.04 -46.13
N ALA A 71 -0.37 -26.32 -45.86
CA ALA A 71 0.26 -26.89 -44.70
C ALA A 71 1.80 -26.83 -44.76
N THR A 72 2.35 -27.13 -43.59
CA THR A 72 3.72 -27.07 -43.10
C THR A 72 4.81 -27.87 -43.83
N ALA A 73 6.05 -27.39 -43.62
CA ALA A 73 7.34 -28.11 -43.46
C ALA A 73 8.08 -28.53 -44.76
N GLU A 74 9.41 -28.41 -44.92
CA GLU A 74 10.55 -27.89 -44.15
C GLU A 74 11.81 -28.06 -45.06
N LEU A 75 12.94 -27.45 -44.67
CA LEU A 75 14.34 -27.62 -45.12
C LEU A 75 14.95 -26.70 -46.21
N THR A 76 15.59 -25.65 -45.68
CA THR A 76 17.00 -25.24 -45.88
C THR A 76 17.53 -24.92 -47.29
N THR A 77 17.96 -23.67 -47.51
CA THR A 77 19.38 -23.28 -47.65
C THR A 77 19.54 -21.76 -47.92
N ARG A 78 20.69 -21.22 -47.49
CA ARG A 78 21.16 -19.82 -47.59
C ARG A 78 20.95 -19.18 -48.98
N ALA A 79 20.48 -17.92 -49.00
CA ALA A 79 20.94 -16.88 -49.93
C ALA A 79 20.55 -15.48 -49.40
N ASP A 80 21.60 -14.67 -49.19
CA ASP A 80 21.70 -13.22 -49.41
C ASP A 80 20.75 -12.22 -48.72
N LYS A 81 21.37 -11.53 -47.75
CA LYS A 81 21.05 -10.16 -47.35
C LYS A 81 21.09 -9.24 -48.57
N ALA A 82 19.92 -8.83 -49.06
CA ALA A 82 19.74 -7.48 -49.58
C ALA A 82 19.21 -6.63 -48.42
N ALA A 83 20.00 -5.65 -48.00
CA ALA A 83 19.54 -4.64 -47.05
C ALA A 83 18.53 -3.75 -47.80
N ASP A 84 17.26 -3.83 -47.42
CA ASP A 84 16.31 -2.75 -47.69
C ASP A 84 16.87 -1.49 -47.04
N ALA A 85 17.29 -0.52 -47.87
CA ALA A 85 17.61 0.81 -47.41
C ALA A 85 16.31 1.44 -46.90
N ALA A 86 16.17 1.51 -45.58
CA ALA A 86 15.04 2.15 -44.92
C ALA A 86 14.91 3.59 -45.41
N VAL A 87 13.69 3.97 -45.78
CA VAL A 87 13.29 5.38 -45.89
C VAL A 87 13.59 6.02 -44.53
N ALA A 88 14.42 7.07 -44.51
CA ALA A 88 14.74 7.77 -43.27
C ALA A 88 13.45 8.29 -42.64
N ASP A 89 13.20 7.92 -41.38
CA ASP A 89 12.10 8.46 -40.60
C ASP A 89 12.41 9.92 -40.26
N ARG A 90 11.75 10.83 -40.97
CA ARG A 90 11.95 12.28 -40.82
C ARG A 90 11.13 12.89 -39.69
N GLU A 91 10.20 12.14 -39.06
CA GLU A 91 9.43 12.61 -37.91
C GLU A 91 10.28 12.81 -36.65
N GLY A 92 11.43 12.14 -36.54
CA GLY A 92 12.36 12.22 -35.40
C GLY A 92 13.71 12.90 -35.66
N ALA A 93 14.13 13.11 -36.93
CA ALA A 93 15.39 13.78 -37.25
C ALA A 93 15.45 14.25 -38.73
N PRO A 94 16.26 15.27 -39.06
CA PRO A 94 16.57 15.59 -40.45
C PRO A 94 17.36 14.47 -41.13
N ALA A 95 17.00 14.14 -42.36
CA ALA A 95 17.79 13.28 -43.23
C ALA A 95 18.99 14.02 -43.83
N THR A 96 19.99 13.28 -44.28
CA THR A 96 21.14 13.87 -44.98
C THR A 96 20.68 14.66 -46.21
N GLY A 97 20.95 15.98 -46.21
CA GLY A 97 20.54 16.89 -47.29
C GLY A 97 19.34 17.78 -46.94
N ASP A 98 18.61 17.48 -45.87
CA ASP A 98 17.53 18.30 -45.37
C ASP A 98 18.06 19.65 -44.83
N ARG A 99 17.34 20.74 -45.06
CA ARG A 99 17.72 22.07 -44.57
C ARG A 99 17.25 22.24 -43.13
N VAL A 100 18.19 22.52 -42.21
CA VAL A 100 17.90 22.72 -40.77
C VAL A 100 18.12 24.19 -40.39
N GLU A 101 17.13 24.80 -39.74
CA GLU A 101 17.11 26.21 -39.31
C GLU A 101 16.61 26.34 -37.87
N LEU A 102 16.95 27.42 -37.17
CA LEU A 102 16.48 27.67 -35.79
C LEU A 102 15.27 28.60 -35.78
N MET A 103 14.36 28.40 -34.83
CA MET A 103 13.14 29.19 -34.68
C MET A 103 13.27 30.24 -33.56
N ASP A 104 12.67 31.41 -33.79
CA ASP A 104 12.59 32.47 -32.79
C ASP A 104 11.59 32.09 -31.69
N VAL A 105 12.00 32.26 -30.43
CA VAL A 105 11.14 32.03 -29.26
C VAL A 105 10.87 33.36 -28.57
N THR A 106 9.59 33.69 -28.42
CA THR A 106 9.14 34.89 -27.69
C THR A 106 8.26 34.48 -26.51
N VAL A 107 8.49 35.10 -25.36
CA VAL A 107 7.71 34.88 -24.13
C VAL A 107 6.83 36.09 -23.89
N GLY A 108 5.51 35.90 -23.92
CA GLY A 108 4.51 36.92 -23.56
C GLY A 108 3.66 36.49 -22.37
N ASP A 109 2.63 37.27 -22.02
CA ASP A 109 1.74 37.03 -20.88
C ASP A 109 1.02 35.66 -20.98
N GLY A 110 1.64 34.64 -20.40
CA GLY A 110 1.12 33.27 -20.33
C GLY A 110 1.29 32.41 -21.58
N VAL A 111 1.96 32.89 -22.63
CA VAL A 111 2.15 32.19 -23.90
C VAL A 111 3.62 32.25 -24.35
N VAL A 112 4.23 31.09 -24.60
CA VAL A 112 5.47 30.98 -25.40
C VAL A 112 5.06 30.82 -26.85
N THR A 113 5.52 31.74 -27.70
CA THR A 113 5.31 31.69 -29.14
C THR A 113 6.62 31.31 -29.80
N VAL A 114 6.63 30.14 -30.44
CA VAL A 114 7.71 29.72 -31.34
C VAL A 114 7.32 30.15 -32.75
N ARG A 115 8.15 30.98 -33.39
CA ARG A 115 7.92 31.47 -34.75
C ARG A 115 8.88 30.78 -35.71
N PRO A 116 8.38 30.02 -36.70
CA PRO A 116 9.22 29.56 -37.80
C PRO A 116 9.83 30.79 -38.50
N ASP A 117 11.08 30.67 -38.95
CA ASP A 117 11.74 31.77 -39.65
C ASP A 117 10.96 32.12 -40.92
N ALA A 118 10.48 33.36 -40.99
CA ALA A 118 9.68 33.86 -42.10
C ALA A 118 10.43 33.88 -43.43
N ALA A 119 11.77 33.96 -43.42
CA ALA A 119 12.60 33.88 -44.61
C ALA A 119 12.64 32.45 -45.18
N VAL A 120 12.56 31.43 -44.33
CA VAL A 120 12.51 30.02 -44.72
C VAL A 120 11.11 29.66 -45.24
N LEU A 121 10.06 30.15 -44.59
CA LEU A 121 8.68 30.00 -45.07
C LEU A 121 8.40 30.74 -46.38
N ALA A 122 9.20 31.75 -46.71
CA ALA A 122 9.09 32.53 -47.95
C ALA A 122 10.07 32.05 -49.04
N ASP A 123 10.88 31.03 -48.75
CA ASP A 123 11.86 30.49 -49.69
C ASP A 123 11.17 29.61 -50.75
N PRO A 124 11.27 29.93 -52.05
CA PRO A 124 10.66 29.13 -53.11
C PRO A 124 11.25 27.73 -53.26
N GLU A 125 12.40 27.43 -52.63
CA GLU A 125 13.03 26.10 -52.61
C GLU A 125 12.61 25.22 -51.41
N LEU A 126 11.65 25.68 -50.59
CA LEU A 126 11.17 24.94 -49.41
C LEU A 126 10.36 23.68 -49.79
N GLU A 127 10.76 22.51 -49.26
CA GLU A 127 10.05 21.23 -49.48
C GLU A 127 9.37 20.69 -48.20
N PHE A 128 8.04 20.48 -48.25
CA PHE A 128 7.24 19.97 -47.13
C PHE A 128 7.23 18.43 -47.04
N PRO A 129 7.20 17.81 -45.84
CA PRO A 129 6.82 18.39 -44.53
C PRO A 129 7.97 19.05 -43.73
N LEU A 130 7.59 19.93 -42.78
CA LEU A 130 8.49 20.67 -41.87
C LEU A 130 8.41 20.08 -40.45
N TYR A 131 9.55 19.78 -39.81
CA TYR A 131 9.65 19.05 -38.53
C TYR A 131 10.42 19.84 -37.44
N LEU A 132 10.14 19.62 -36.14
CA LEU A 132 10.65 20.42 -34.98
C LEU A 132 11.14 19.55 -33.79
N ASP A 133 12.40 19.65 -33.32
CA ASP A 133 12.96 18.77 -32.24
C ASP A 133 14.20 19.36 -31.50
N PRO A 134 14.45 19.07 -30.19
CA PRO A 134 15.65 19.51 -29.46
C PRO A 134 16.95 18.69 -29.64
N SER A 135 18.11 19.37 -29.67
CA SER A 135 19.47 18.78 -29.84
C SER A 135 20.49 19.25 -28.79
N ILE A 136 21.66 18.59 -28.68
CA ILE A 136 22.86 19.17 -28.01
C ILE A 136 23.53 20.09 -29.03
N GLY A 137 23.59 21.39 -28.75
CA GLY A 137 24.19 22.33 -29.67
C GLY A 137 24.98 23.45 -29.01
N ALA A 138 25.83 24.08 -29.80
CA ALA A 138 26.47 25.34 -29.44
C ALA A 138 26.27 26.32 -30.59
N ASP A 139 25.58 27.43 -30.30
CA ASP A 139 25.32 28.52 -31.26
C ASP A 139 26.56 29.33 -31.62
N SER A 140 27.66 29.11 -30.91
CA SER A 140 28.96 29.71 -31.21
C SER A 140 30.11 28.82 -30.73
N PRO A 141 31.27 28.87 -31.40
CA PRO A 141 32.47 28.22 -30.92
C PRO A 141 32.98 28.91 -29.64
N THR A 142 33.40 28.12 -28.66
CA THR A 142 34.04 28.66 -27.43
C THR A 142 35.44 29.21 -27.68
N ARG A 143 36.12 28.66 -28.69
CA ARG A 143 37.45 29.06 -29.16
C ARG A 143 37.50 28.93 -30.68
N TRP A 144 38.09 29.91 -31.35
CA TRP A 144 38.29 29.86 -32.80
C TRP A 144 39.45 30.75 -33.21
N GLY A 145 40.11 30.37 -34.30
CA GLY A 145 41.23 31.14 -34.82
C GLY A 145 41.58 30.79 -36.26
N THR A 146 42.33 31.70 -36.89
CA THR A 146 42.91 31.49 -38.23
C THR A 146 44.42 31.49 -38.13
N ILE A 147 45.04 30.48 -38.71
CA ILE A 147 46.49 30.37 -38.86
C ILE A 147 46.87 30.66 -40.31
N ARG A 148 48.00 31.36 -40.49
CA ARG A 148 48.42 31.90 -41.79
C ARG A 148 49.91 31.64 -42.00
N SER A 149 50.28 31.07 -43.14
CA SER A 149 51.69 30.69 -43.39
C SER A 149 52.65 31.88 -43.47
N ALA A 150 52.19 33.05 -43.91
CA ALA A 150 53.02 34.26 -43.98
C ALA A 150 53.33 34.87 -42.60
N TRP A 151 52.57 34.51 -41.55
CA TRP A 151 52.84 34.92 -40.16
C TRP A 151 53.01 33.68 -39.28
N PRO A 152 54.16 32.98 -39.41
CA PRO A 152 54.26 31.63 -38.91
C PRO A 152 54.19 31.50 -37.38
N THR A 153 54.46 32.59 -36.66
CA THR A 153 54.38 32.70 -35.20
C THR A 153 53.18 33.53 -34.72
N GLY A 154 52.31 33.98 -35.63
CA GLY A 154 51.11 34.77 -35.33
C GLY A 154 49.83 34.00 -35.62
N ASN A 155 48.72 34.51 -35.07
CA ASN A 155 47.37 34.02 -35.38
C ASN A 155 46.37 35.17 -35.42
N VAL A 156 45.18 34.87 -35.95
CA VAL A 156 44.00 35.73 -35.81
C VAL A 156 43.06 35.00 -34.88
N TRP A 157 43.05 35.40 -33.60
CA TRP A 157 42.26 34.75 -32.55
C TRP A 157 40.96 35.51 -32.27
N LYS A 158 39.84 34.78 -32.18
CA LYS A 158 38.52 35.33 -31.88
C LYS A 158 38.12 36.60 -32.65
N ASN A 159 38.48 36.66 -33.94
CA ASN A 159 38.04 37.76 -34.80
C ASN A 159 36.57 37.57 -35.23
N GLY A 160 35.84 38.68 -35.39
CA GLY A 160 34.46 38.73 -35.89
C GLY A 160 34.36 38.95 -37.41
N ASP A 161 35.46 39.30 -38.09
CA ASP A 161 35.47 39.44 -39.55
C ASP A 161 35.62 38.09 -40.26
N ASP A 162 35.19 38.04 -41.53
CA ASP A 162 35.36 36.85 -42.36
C ASP A 162 36.84 36.55 -42.68
N GLN A 163 37.23 35.30 -42.50
CA GLN A 163 38.62 34.85 -42.60
C GLN A 163 38.81 33.99 -43.85
N GLY A 164 39.99 34.11 -44.46
CA GLY A 164 40.35 33.34 -45.65
C GLY A 164 40.62 31.86 -45.33
N LEU A 165 40.44 31.01 -46.34
CA LEU A 165 40.70 29.58 -46.34
C LEU A 165 41.37 29.21 -47.67
N GLY A 166 42.50 28.49 -47.63
CA GLY A 166 43.28 28.12 -48.82
C GLY A 166 44.42 29.11 -49.12
N PHE A 167 44.97 29.06 -50.32
CA PHE A 167 46.07 29.95 -50.74
C PHE A 167 45.53 31.34 -51.11
N CYS A 168 45.97 32.37 -50.40
CA CYS A 168 45.68 33.77 -50.63
C CYS A 168 46.87 34.38 -51.40
N ASP A 169 46.67 34.87 -52.61
CA ASP A 169 47.70 35.51 -53.44
C ASP A 169 47.55 37.04 -53.38
N ALA A 170 48.57 37.72 -52.86
CA ALA A 170 48.55 39.16 -52.62
C ALA A 170 48.58 40.00 -53.90
N SER A 171 48.94 39.41 -55.04
CA SER A 171 48.89 40.08 -56.34
C SER A 171 47.46 40.25 -56.88
N TRP A 172 46.51 39.43 -56.39
CA TRP A 172 45.13 39.43 -56.87
C TRP A 172 44.13 40.09 -55.93
N VAL A 173 44.35 39.98 -54.61
CA VAL A 173 43.41 40.50 -53.61
C VAL A 173 44.18 41.25 -52.53
N SER A 174 43.90 42.54 -52.39
CA SER A 174 44.57 43.41 -51.42
C SER A 174 44.37 42.98 -49.96
N SER A 175 43.31 42.24 -49.65
CA SER A 175 43.09 41.67 -48.31
C SER A 175 44.02 40.51 -47.95
N CYS A 176 44.84 40.01 -48.86
CA CYS A 176 45.80 38.95 -48.57
C CYS A 176 47.08 39.46 -47.90
N ASP A 177 47.43 40.76 -48.01
CA ASP A 177 48.68 41.43 -47.58
C ASP A 177 50.01 40.80 -48.12
N GLN A 178 50.17 39.47 -48.04
CA GLN A 178 51.25 38.63 -48.57
C GLN A 178 50.73 37.26 -49.00
N ASP A 179 51.44 36.58 -49.90
CA ASP A 179 51.10 35.21 -50.32
C ASP A 179 51.09 34.25 -49.12
N SER A 180 49.93 33.66 -48.84
CA SER A 180 49.71 32.99 -47.55
C SER A 180 48.65 31.90 -47.63
N LYS A 181 48.91 30.74 -47.01
CA LYS A 181 47.94 29.65 -46.84
C LYS A 181 47.18 29.86 -45.54
N HIS A 182 45.86 29.84 -45.59
CA HIS A 182 45.00 30.09 -44.44
C HIS A 182 44.18 28.85 -44.06
N ARG A 183 44.09 28.56 -42.77
CA ARG A 183 43.26 27.48 -42.21
C ARG A 183 42.48 27.97 -41.01
N LEU A 184 41.26 27.46 -40.87
CA LEU A 184 40.30 27.88 -39.84
C LEU A 184 40.16 26.78 -38.81
N LEU A 185 40.15 27.15 -37.53
CA LEU A 185 40.12 26.24 -36.40
C LEU A 185 39.00 26.64 -35.44
N TRP A 186 38.28 25.65 -34.91
CA TRP A 186 37.20 25.83 -33.94
C TRP A 186 37.26 24.80 -32.83
N ARG A 187 36.81 25.21 -31.64
CA ARG A 187 36.42 24.32 -30.55
C ARG A 187 35.11 24.77 -29.94
N PHE A 188 34.17 23.83 -29.89
CA PHE A 188 32.92 23.91 -29.17
C PHE A 188 33.10 23.18 -27.84
N SER A 189 32.87 23.88 -26.72
CA SER A 189 33.01 23.31 -25.36
C SER A 189 31.71 23.48 -24.60
N ALA A 190 31.62 22.84 -23.42
CA ALA A 190 30.41 22.85 -22.59
C ALA A 190 29.19 22.29 -23.32
N LEU A 191 29.43 21.33 -24.23
CA LEU A 191 28.39 20.63 -24.97
C LEU A 191 27.54 19.82 -23.98
N ARG A 192 26.34 20.34 -23.70
CA ARG A 192 25.38 19.83 -22.71
C ARG A 192 23.97 19.93 -23.29
N TYR A 193 23.16 18.93 -23.00
CA TYR A 193 21.71 18.98 -23.20
C TYR A 193 21.05 19.66 -22.00
N GLY A 194 20.40 20.82 -22.17
CA GLY A 194 19.76 21.57 -21.08
C GLY A 194 20.73 22.10 -19.99
N SER A 195 20.21 22.88 -19.04
CA SER A 195 21.04 23.47 -17.96
C SER A 195 21.60 22.42 -16.99
N ASP A 196 20.85 21.35 -16.72
CA ASP A 196 21.19 20.27 -15.77
C ASP A 196 21.32 18.89 -16.42
N GLY A 197 21.22 18.79 -17.75
CA GLY A 197 21.21 17.50 -18.44
C GLY A 197 22.59 16.97 -18.83
N VAL A 198 22.60 16.05 -19.79
CA VAL A 198 23.76 15.20 -20.08
C VAL A 198 24.86 15.97 -20.81
N LEU A 199 26.10 15.82 -20.35
CA LEU A 199 27.29 16.32 -21.05
C LEU A 199 27.69 15.35 -22.16
N LEU A 200 28.27 15.85 -23.25
CA LEU A 200 28.78 15.01 -24.34
C LEU A 200 29.68 13.85 -23.85
N LYS A 201 30.52 14.12 -22.83
CA LYS A 201 31.41 13.12 -22.22
C LYS A 201 30.70 12.01 -21.42
N ASN A 202 29.41 12.17 -21.13
CA ASN A 202 28.60 11.20 -20.39
C ASN A 202 27.68 10.41 -21.32
N LEU A 203 27.73 10.66 -22.63
CA LEU A 203 27.07 9.83 -23.63
C LEU A 203 28.00 8.67 -23.97
N ASP A 204 27.44 7.58 -24.47
CA ASP A 204 28.21 6.59 -25.20
C ASP A 204 28.35 7.02 -26.66
N SER A 205 29.44 6.62 -27.33
CA SER A 205 29.60 6.93 -28.76
C SER A 205 28.48 6.33 -29.63
N ALA A 206 27.82 5.28 -29.13
CA ALA A 206 26.67 4.64 -29.76
C ALA A 206 25.36 5.44 -29.59
N ASP A 207 25.30 6.37 -28.64
CA ASP A 207 24.14 7.26 -28.47
C ASP A 207 24.13 8.37 -29.51
N ILE A 208 25.28 8.73 -30.07
CA ILE A 208 25.39 9.77 -31.11
C ILE A 208 24.81 9.24 -32.42
N ILE A 209 23.69 9.83 -32.85
CA ILE A 209 23.03 9.53 -34.13
C ILE A 209 23.74 10.30 -35.24
N SER A 210 23.79 11.63 -35.14
CA SER A 210 24.44 12.52 -36.10
C SER A 210 25.06 13.75 -35.43
N ALA A 211 26.01 14.40 -36.10
CA ALA A 211 26.50 15.71 -35.70
C ALA A 211 26.88 16.56 -36.91
N ASP A 212 26.38 17.78 -36.92
CA ASP A 212 26.53 18.74 -38.01
C ASP A 212 27.30 19.97 -37.57
N PHE A 213 28.38 20.26 -38.28
CA PHE A 213 29.11 21.51 -38.17
C PHE A 213 28.66 22.45 -39.28
N SER A 214 28.37 23.70 -38.98
CA SER A 214 28.04 24.68 -40.02
C SER A 214 28.76 26.00 -39.84
N VAL A 215 29.06 26.70 -40.94
CA VAL A 215 29.64 28.05 -40.90
C VAL A 215 29.18 28.86 -42.13
N TYR A 216 28.99 30.16 -41.96
CA TYR A 216 28.52 31.03 -43.04
C TYR A 216 29.63 31.34 -44.04
N GLY A 217 29.39 31.00 -45.31
CA GLY A 217 30.31 31.26 -46.42
C GLY A 217 30.12 32.67 -46.99
N THR A 218 31.18 33.49 -46.98
CA THR A 218 31.10 34.89 -47.43
C THR A 218 31.61 35.14 -48.84
N HIS A 219 32.65 34.40 -49.27
CA HIS A 219 33.28 34.58 -50.58
C HIS A 219 33.96 33.31 -51.11
N SER A 220 34.03 33.20 -52.44
CA SER A 220 34.85 32.24 -53.19
C SER A 220 35.54 32.98 -54.34
N TRP A 221 36.72 32.51 -54.76
CA TRP A 221 37.47 33.10 -55.88
C TRP A 221 36.58 33.35 -57.10
N ASP A 222 35.92 32.30 -57.60
CA ASP A 222 34.95 32.33 -58.69
C ASP A 222 33.68 31.53 -58.31
N CYS A 223 32.73 31.44 -59.23
CA CYS A 223 31.48 30.68 -59.02
C CYS A 223 31.68 29.16 -59.15
N THR A 224 32.85 28.69 -59.62
CA THR A 224 33.13 27.25 -59.82
C THR A 224 33.29 26.57 -58.45
N PRO A 225 32.43 25.60 -58.09
CA PRO A 225 32.57 24.86 -56.85
C PRO A 225 33.91 24.12 -56.78
N ARG A 226 34.57 24.15 -55.62
CA ARG A 226 35.83 23.46 -55.38
C ARG A 226 35.89 22.90 -53.98
N ASP A 227 36.66 21.84 -53.82
CA ASP A 227 36.67 21.03 -52.61
C ASP A 227 37.28 21.75 -51.41
N VAL A 228 36.55 21.66 -50.30
CA VAL A 228 36.94 22.06 -48.97
C VAL A 228 36.77 20.86 -48.06
N LYS A 229 37.73 20.65 -47.14
CA LYS A 229 37.66 19.55 -46.18
C LYS A 229 37.62 20.06 -44.75
N VAL A 230 36.78 19.41 -43.95
CA VAL A 230 36.77 19.53 -42.49
C VAL A 230 37.49 18.32 -41.92
N ASN A 231 38.37 18.56 -40.97
CA ASN A 231 39.14 17.57 -40.25
C ASN A 231 38.79 17.68 -38.76
N GLY A 232 38.85 16.55 -38.06
CA GLY A 232 38.98 16.59 -36.60
C GLY A 232 40.34 17.17 -36.24
N ILE A 233 40.42 17.88 -35.13
CA ILE A 233 41.69 18.33 -34.55
C ILE A 233 41.71 18.05 -33.04
N ASP A 234 42.90 18.05 -32.46
CA ASP A 234 43.07 18.15 -31.00
C ASP A 234 42.77 19.58 -30.51
N ASP A 235 42.97 19.85 -29.21
CA ASP A 235 42.59 21.13 -28.61
C ASP A 235 43.25 22.33 -29.31
N VAL A 236 42.52 23.44 -29.37
CA VAL A 236 42.94 24.73 -29.91
C VAL A 236 42.77 25.80 -28.83
N ASP A 237 43.77 26.67 -28.68
CA ASP A 237 43.73 27.86 -27.83
C ASP A 237 44.43 29.05 -28.50
N ASN A 238 44.60 30.16 -27.79
CA ASN A 238 45.18 31.38 -28.34
C ASN A 238 46.69 31.28 -28.68
N THR A 239 47.33 30.13 -28.42
CA THR A 239 48.75 29.88 -28.73
C THR A 239 48.95 29.18 -30.09
N VAL A 240 47.87 28.79 -30.76
CA VAL A 240 47.98 28.12 -32.07
C VAL A 240 48.55 29.07 -33.11
N THR A 241 49.52 28.61 -33.89
CA THR A 241 50.14 29.38 -34.98
C THR A 241 50.41 28.44 -36.14
N TRP A 242 50.92 28.94 -37.28
CA TRP A 242 51.31 28.04 -38.37
C TRP A 242 52.43 27.06 -37.97
N ASN A 243 53.38 27.49 -37.13
CA ASN A 243 54.46 26.64 -36.61
C ASN A 243 54.06 25.80 -35.40
N ASN A 244 52.95 26.15 -34.73
CA ASN A 244 52.40 25.45 -33.56
C ASN A 244 50.92 25.12 -33.83
N GLN A 245 50.66 24.22 -34.78
CA GLN A 245 49.30 23.80 -35.13
C GLN A 245 48.84 22.69 -34.17
N PRO A 246 47.52 22.56 -33.94
CA PRO A 246 46.99 21.35 -33.31
C PRO A 246 47.25 20.14 -34.22
N ASP A 247 47.25 18.95 -33.63
CA ASP A 247 47.31 17.71 -34.40
C ASP A 247 46.04 17.56 -35.25
N TRP A 248 46.24 17.43 -36.56
CA TRP A 248 45.16 17.24 -37.52
C TRP A 248 44.82 15.76 -37.60
N MET A 249 43.61 15.42 -37.19
CA MET A 249 43.06 14.07 -37.24
C MET A 249 42.44 13.78 -38.62
N GLY A 250 41.75 12.65 -38.72
CA GLY A 250 41.05 12.21 -39.93
C GLY A 250 40.11 13.28 -40.51
N VAL A 251 39.95 13.24 -41.84
CA VAL A 251 38.93 14.03 -42.56
C VAL A 251 37.56 13.56 -42.08
N GLN A 252 36.69 14.51 -41.76
CA GLN A 252 35.29 14.27 -41.41
C GLN A 252 34.45 14.23 -42.68
N GLU A 253 34.57 15.29 -43.48
CA GLU A 253 33.89 15.38 -44.76
C GLU A 253 34.67 16.27 -45.74
N VAL A 254 34.49 16.01 -47.03
CA VAL A 254 34.91 16.88 -48.14
C VAL A 254 33.66 17.34 -48.87
N LYS A 255 33.51 18.65 -49.08
CA LYS A 255 32.42 19.21 -49.89
C LYS A 255 32.92 20.10 -51.01
N THR A 256 32.32 19.95 -52.18
CA THR A 256 32.57 20.77 -53.36
C THR A 256 31.61 21.96 -53.36
N VAL A 257 32.10 23.14 -52.98
CA VAL A 257 31.22 24.31 -52.74
C VAL A 257 31.76 25.58 -53.38
N SER A 258 30.85 26.50 -53.70
CA SER A 258 31.13 27.92 -53.93
C SER A 258 30.06 28.76 -53.22
N HIS A 259 30.45 29.98 -52.84
CA HIS A 259 29.59 30.93 -52.15
C HIS A 259 30.12 32.35 -52.38
N LYS A 260 29.40 33.17 -53.13
CA LYS A 260 29.78 34.55 -53.44
C LYS A 260 28.54 35.35 -53.83
N ALA A 261 28.48 36.62 -53.43
CA ALA A 261 27.31 37.47 -53.72
C ALA A 261 27.02 37.56 -55.24
N ALA A 262 28.07 37.59 -56.08
CA ALA A 262 27.92 37.64 -57.54
C ALA A 262 27.38 36.33 -58.16
N CYS A 263 27.37 35.23 -57.40
CA CYS A 263 26.84 33.93 -57.83
C CYS A 263 25.49 33.62 -57.13
N ASP A 264 24.94 34.58 -56.38
CA ASP A 264 23.69 34.51 -55.61
C ASP A 264 23.54 33.26 -54.72
N ASN A 265 24.66 32.78 -54.15
CA ASN A 265 24.69 31.50 -53.44
C ASN A 265 25.44 31.59 -52.09
N LYS A 266 25.54 32.78 -51.50
CA LYS A 266 26.04 32.95 -50.14
C LYS A 266 25.07 32.31 -49.15
N ARG A 267 25.58 31.38 -48.36
CA ARG A 267 24.76 30.62 -47.41
C ARG A 267 25.62 30.03 -46.30
N ARG A 268 24.95 29.53 -45.27
CA ARG A 268 25.53 28.61 -44.31
C ARG A 268 25.77 27.27 -44.99
N ILE A 269 26.98 26.74 -44.84
CA ILE A 269 27.33 25.41 -45.35
C ILE A 269 27.40 24.49 -44.15
N VAL A 270 26.85 23.29 -44.29
CA VAL A 270 26.78 22.25 -43.24
C VAL A 270 27.71 21.10 -43.64
N TRP A 271 28.43 20.54 -42.68
CA TRP A 271 29.30 19.37 -42.83
C TRP A 271 29.00 18.33 -41.76
N ASP A 272 29.02 17.05 -42.16
CA ASP A 272 28.93 15.91 -41.24
C ASP A 272 30.25 15.77 -40.46
N VAL A 273 30.14 15.86 -39.14
CA VAL A 273 31.24 15.67 -38.19
C VAL A 273 30.92 14.60 -37.14
N THR A 274 29.96 13.71 -37.43
CA THR A 274 29.51 12.62 -36.56
C THR A 274 30.67 11.77 -36.06
N ALA A 275 31.60 11.40 -36.94
CA ALA A 275 32.77 10.59 -36.58
C ALA A 275 33.67 11.29 -35.54
N ARG A 276 33.90 12.61 -35.66
CA ARG A 276 34.68 13.38 -34.69
C ARG A 276 33.95 13.48 -33.35
N THR A 277 32.65 13.69 -33.38
CA THR A 277 31.82 13.76 -32.17
C THR A 277 31.83 12.43 -31.42
N LYS A 278 31.64 11.30 -32.11
CA LYS A 278 31.79 9.95 -31.53
C LYS A 278 33.18 9.74 -30.93
N THR A 279 34.23 10.22 -31.61
CA THR A 279 35.60 10.17 -31.08
C THR A 279 35.75 11.02 -29.82
N SER A 280 35.17 12.23 -29.77
CA SER A 280 35.17 13.07 -28.57
C SER A 280 34.54 12.36 -27.38
N THR A 281 33.36 11.76 -27.58
CA THR A 281 32.65 10.98 -26.57
C THR A 281 33.49 9.81 -26.07
N SER A 282 34.08 9.01 -26.96
CA SER A 282 34.96 7.89 -26.58
C SER A 282 36.25 8.28 -25.84
N ARG A 283 36.61 9.56 -25.87
CA ARG A 283 37.77 10.15 -25.19
C ARG A 283 37.36 10.94 -23.94
N ASP A 284 36.13 10.79 -23.47
CA ASP A 284 35.53 11.54 -22.35
C ASP A 284 35.63 13.07 -22.51
N GLN A 285 35.62 13.55 -23.76
CA GLN A 285 35.74 14.98 -24.07
C GLN A 285 34.36 15.65 -24.03
N SER A 286 34.24 16.72 -23.25
CA SER A 286 33.05 17.60 -23.23
C SER A 286 33.10 18.69 -24.32
N TRP A 287 33.84 18.44 -25.38
CA TRP A 287 34.14 19.39 -26.44
C TRP A 287 34.44 18.68 -27.77
N VAL A 288 34.19 19.40 -28.87
CA VAL A 288 34.50 18.98 -30.23
C VAL A 288 35.36 20.07 -30.87
N ALA A 289 36.49 19.67 -31.46
CA ALA A 289 37.38 20.60 -32.16
C ALA A 289 37.56 20.18 -33.63
N LEU A 290 37.44 21.17 -34.50
CA LEU A 290 37.38 21.03 -35.96
C LEU A 290 38.35 22.00 -36.62
N GLY A 291 39.03 21.53 -37.67
CA GLY A 291 39.88 22.35 -38.52
C GLY A 291 39.41 22.25 -39.96
N MET A 292 39.34 23.37 -40.67
CA MET A 292 38.99 23.42 -42.08
C MET A 292 40.18 23.90 -42.91
N ARG A 293 40.33 23.31 -44.09
CA ARG A 293 41.39 23.63 -45.07
C ARG A 293 40.89 23.38 -46.48
N ALA A 294 41.43 24.10 -47.45
CA ALA A 294 41.21 23.76 -48.85
C ALA A 294 41.85 22.39 -49.15
N VAL A 295 41.29 21.64 -50.10
CA VAL A 295 41.92 20.38 -50.54
C VAL A 295 43.26 20.67 -51.23
N ASP A 296 43.28 21.70 -52.07
CA ASP A 296 44.47 22.26 -52.69
C ASP A 296 44.75 23.67 -52.13
N GLU A 297 45.95 23.86 -51.58
CA GLU A 297 46.45 25.14 -51.05
C GLU A 297 47.64 25.65 -51.87
N SER A 298 47.74 25.29 -53.14
CA SER A 298 48.79 25.72 -54.07
C SER A 298 48.37 26.85 -55.02
N THR A 299 47.06 27.05 -55.20
CA THR A 299 46.51 28.04 -56.13
C THR A 299 45.35 28.84 -55.51
N MET A 300 45.22 30.10 -55.94
CA MET A 300 44.18 31.02 -55.44
C MET A 300 42.76 30.60 -55.86
N THR A 301 42.61 29.73 -56.87
CA THR A 301 41.29 29.29 -57.34
C THR A 301 40.50 28.51 -56.29
N HIS A 302 41.19 27.86 -55.35
CA HIS A 302 40.59 27.15 -54.21
C HIS A 302 40.32 28.06 -53.01
N TRP A 303 40.71 29.33 -53.08
CA TRP A 303 40.54 30.27 -51.98
C TRP A 303 39.07 30.63 -51.73
N LYS A 304 38.69 30.63 -50.46
CA LYS A 304 37.36 30.96 -49.98
C LYS A 304 37.44 31.78 -48.69
N ARG A 305 36.33 32.40 -48.29
CA ARG A 305 36.19 33.08 -47.00
C ARG A 305 34.96 32.60 -46.26
N TYR A 306 35.10 32.50 -44.95
CA TYR A 306 34.05 32.08 -44.03
C TYR A 306 34.01 33.01 -42.82
N GLN A 307 32.81 33.27 -42.32
CA GLN A 307 32.63 34.08 -41.13
C GLN A 307 32.76 33.19 -39.88
N ALA A 308 33.97 33.14 -39.31
CA ALA A 308 34.36 32.09 -38.37
C ALA A 308 33.60 32.09 -37.03
N ASP A 309 33.12 33.25 -36.57
CA ASP A 309 32.32 33.38 -35.35
C ASP A 309 30.86 32.90 -35.52
N THR A 310 30.38 32.76 -36.76
CA THR A 310 29.04 32.20 -37.07
C THR A 310 28.99 30.67 -37.05
N ALA A 311 30.11 30.02 -36.71
CA ALA A 311 30.19 28.57 -36.71
C ALA A 311 29.24 27.97 -35.66
N LYS A 312 28.52 26.92 -36.02
CA LYS A 312 27.59 26.21 -35.14
C LYS A 312 27.90 24.72 -35.16
N LEU A 313 27.57 24.05 -34.07
CA LEU A 313 27.63 22.59 -33.95
C LEU A 313 26.30 22.11 -33.39
N THR A 314 25.68 21.16 -34.08
CA THR A 314 24.46 20.47 -33.67
C THR A 314 24.78 18.98 -33.52
N ILE A 315 24.32 18.35 -32.46
CA ILE A 315 24.53 16.92 -32.16
C ILE A 315 23.18 16.32 -31.81
N VAL A 316 22.78 15.30 -32.57
CA VAL A 316 21.60 14.49 -32.32
C VAL A 316 22.04 13.19 -31.67
N PHE A 317 21.37 12.82 -30.58
CA PHE A 317 21.67 11.62 -29.82
C PHE A 317 20.38 11.05 -29.25
N ASN A 318 20.39 9.75 -28.97
CA ASN A 318 19.32 9.09 -28.23
C ASN A 318 19.95 8.02 -27.32
N ARG A 319 19.70 8.08 -26.02
CA ARG A 319 20.12 7.08 -25.03
C ARG A 319 19.02 6.04 -24.86
N ALA A 320 19.41 4.82 -24.53
CA ALA A 320 18.40 3.81 -24.23
C ALA A 320 17.57 4.25 -23.01
N PRO A 321 16.29 3.84 -22.92
CA PRO A 321 15.52 3.98 -21.70
C PRO A 321 16.25 3.45 -20.47
N ASP A 322 15.89 3.94 -19.30
CA ASP A 322 16.45 3.44 -18.06
C ASP A 322 16.05 1.97 -17.84
N VAL A 323 16.97 1.18 -17.29
CA VAL A 323 16.68 -0.17 -16.85
C VAL A 323 15.75 -0.11 -15.62
N PRO A 324 14.58 -0.79 -15.64
CA PRO A 324 13.67 -0.77 -14.50
C PRO A 324 14.33 -1.27 -13.21
N SER A 325 14.08 -0.57 -12.09
CA SER A 325 14.62 -0.91 -10.78
C SER A 325 13.63 -1.73 -9.95
N SER A 326 14.12 -2.48 -8.96
CA SER A 326 13.26 -3.25 -8.06
C SER A 326 12.20 -2.39 -7.35
N SER A 327 12.51 -1.12 -7.06
CA SER A 327 11.57 -0.18 -6.42
C SER A 327 10.44 0.28 -7.35
N SER A 328 10.62 0.17 -8.67
CA SER A 328 9.59 0.54 -9.64
C SER A 328 8.75 -0.64 -10.13
N MET A 329 8.97 -1.83 -9.55
CA MET A 329 8.37 -3.09 -9.97
C MET A 329 7.48 -3.67 -8.87
N THR A 330 6.24 -4.04 -9.23
CA THR A 330 5.27 -4.65 -8.31
C THR A 330 4.51 -5.80 -8.97
N THR A 331 4.04 -6.75 -8.16
CA THR A 331 3.19 -7.86 -8.60
C THR A 331 1.80 -7.70 -7.97
N GLU A 332 0.75 -7.75 -8.79
CA GLU A 332 -0.66 -7.49 -8.38
C GLU A 332 -0.88 -6.13 -7.69
N GLY A 333 0.07 -5.21 -7.78
CA GLY A 333 0.05 -3.93 -7.04
C GLY A 333 0.20 -4.08 -5.52
N LEU A 334 0.56 -5.26 -5.01
CA LEU A 334 0.54 -5.58 -3.57
C LEU A 334 1.85 -5.22 -2.86
N SER A 335 2.99 -5.52 -3.47
CA SER A 335 4.30 -5.29 -2.86
C SER A 335 5.34 -4.83 -3.87
N THR A 336 6.37 -4.15 -3.37
CA THR A 336 7.63 -3.98 -4.10
C THR A 336 8.25 -5.35 -4.39
N CYS A 337 9.15 -5.38 -5.38
CA CYS A 337 9.84 -6.56 -5.87
C CYS A 337 10.35 -7.50 -4.74
N ALA A 338 9.72 -8.65 -4.57
CA ALA A 338 10.03 -9.63 -3.53
C ALA A 338 11.27 -10.49 -3.87
N SER A 339 11.94 -11.01 -2.85
CA SER A 339 13.20 -11.77 -2.98
C SER A 339 12.98 -13.28 -3.12
N SER A 340 14.04 -14.01 -3.52
CA SER A 340 13.99 -15.47 -3.63
C SER A 340 13.79 -16.18 -2.29
N SER A 341 14.24 -15.59 -1.18
CA SER A 341 14.11 -16.15 0.17
C SER A 341 12.72 -15.94 0.77
N ASN A 342 11.98 -14.94 0.27
CA ASN A 342 10.61 -14.65 0.69
C ASN A 342 9.78 -14.20 -0.53
N PRO A 343 9.41 -15.14 -1.43
CA PRO A 343 8.58 -14.83 -2.59
C PRO A 343 7.22 -14.28 -2.15
N LEU A 344 6.62 -13.40 -2.97
CA LEU A 344 5.25 -12.96 -2.75
C LEU A 344 4.27 -14.07 -3.11
N ASP A 345 3.45 -14.51 -2.16
CA ASP A 345 2.34 -15.43 -2.42
C ASP A 345 1.19 -14.69 -3.10
N VAL A 346 0.70 -15.21 -4.24
CA VAL A 346 -0.36 -14.58 -5.03
C VAL A 346 -1.51 -15.55 -5.29
N ARG A 347 -2.73 -15.08 -5.10
CA ARG A 347 -3.98 -15.85 -5.22
C ARG A 347 -4.44 -16.18 -6.65
N THR A 348 -3.53 -16.21 -7.62
CA THR A 348 -3.87 -16.35 -9.05
C THR A 348 -2.73 -16.94 -9.87
N LEU A 349 -3.10 -17.76 -10.86
CA LEU A 349 -2.17 -18.28 -11.89
C LEU A 349 -1.94 -17.29 -13.04
N GLU A 350 -2.58 -16.12 -13.01
CA GLU A 350 -2.44 -15.07 -14.02
C GLU A 350 -2.17 -13.72 -13.35
N PRO A 351 -1.09 -13.57 -12.57
CA PRO A 351 -0.79 -12.32 -11.90
C PRO A 351 -0.44 -11.21 -12.90
N THR A 352 -0.68 -9.98 -12.48
CA THR A 352 -0.38 -8.75 -13.18
C THR A 352 0.98 -8.25 -12.74
N LEU A 353 1.90 -8.17 -13.71
CA LEU A 353 3.23 -7.61 -13.54
C LEU A 353 3.17 -6.12 -13.86
N GLN A 354 3.78 -5.28 -13.03
CA GLN A 354 3.77 -3.83 -13.23
C GLN A 354 5.17 -3.25 -13.06
N ALA A 355 5.58 -2.38 -13.97
CA ALA A 355 6.84 -1.66 -13.89
C ALA A 355 6.68 -0.23 -14.39
N LYS A 356 7.44 0.71 -13.83
CA LYS A 356 7.54 2.08 -14.33
C LYS A 356 8.65 2.18 -15.38
N GLY A 357 8.34 2.68 -16.56
CA GLY A 357 9.30 2.96 -17.62
C GLY A 357 9.75 4.41 -17.56
N THR A 358 11.04 4.67 -17.63
CA THR A 358 11.59 6.03 -17.75
C THR A 358 12.59 6.07 -18.88
N ASP A 359 12.58 7.19 -19.60
CA ASP A 359 13.54 7.51 -20.62
C ASP A 359 14.31 8.78 -20.21
N PRO A 360 15.65 8.76 -20.22
CA PRO A 360 16.45 9.86 -19.73
C PRO A 360 16.48 11.07 -20.70
N ASP A 361 16.03 10.90 -21.94
CA ASP A 361 15.87 11.95 -22.95
C ASP A 361 14.41 12.45 -23.05
N GLY A 362 13.49 11.80 -22.33
CA GLY A 362 12.10 12.21 -22.18
C GLY A 362 11.15 11.58 -23.20
N GLN A 363 11.63 10.62 -23.99
CA GLN A 363 10.84 9.94 -25.00
C GLN A 363 9.72 9.08 -24.40
N LYS A 364 8.76 8.68 -25.23
CA LYS A 364 7.74 7.73 -24.81
C LYS A 364 8.35 6.33 -24.70
N VAL A 365 7.86 5.56 -23.74
CA VAL A 365 8.38 4.24 -23.42
C VAL A 365 7.29 3.18 -23.57
N GLY A 366 7.62 2.09 -24.24
CA GLY A 366 6.96 0.80 -24.14
C GLY A 366 7.75 -0.16 -23.24
N MET A 367 7.09 -1.15 -22.64
CA MET A 367 7.69 -2.11 -21.74
C MET A 367 7.37 -3.55 -22.12
N GLU A 368 8.33 -4.43 -21.86
CA GLU A 368 8.23 -5.87 -22.02
C GLU A 368 8.54 -6.56 -20.70
N PHE A 369 7.84 -7.66 -20.44
CA PHE A 369 7.91 -8.43 -19.21
C PHE A 369 8.15 -9.89 -19.55
N ARG A 370 9.03 -10.55 -18.80
CA ARG A 370 9.21 -12.00 -18.86
C ARG A 370 9.10 -12.63 -17.49
N ALA A 371 8.61 -13.85 -17.42
CA ALA A 371 8.60 -14.66 -16.22
C ALA A 371 9.28 -16.01 -16.46
N VAL A 372 10.03 -16.45 -15.45
CA VAL A 372 10.89 -17.62 -15.48
C VAL A 372 10.61 -18.45 -14.24
N GLN A 373 10.51 -19.76 -14.39
CA GLN A 373 10.41 -20.66 -13.24
C GLN A 373 11.76 -20.71 -12.52
N SER A 374 11.76 -20.58 -11.18
CA SER A 374 12.99 -20.62 -10.40
C SER A 374 13.75 -21.94 -10.64
N GLY A 375 15.02 -21.85 -11.06
CA GLY A 375 15.85 -23.00 -11.44
C GLY A 375 15.49 -23.66 -12.78
N GLY A 376 14.58 -23.07 -13.56
CA GLY A 376 14.09 -23.60 -14.84
C GLY A 376 14.25 -22.61 -16.01
N SER A 377 13.38 -22.76 -17.02
CA SER A 377 13.36 -21.94 -18.23
C SER A 377 12.32 -20.81 -18.17
N GLU A 378 12.40 -19.89 -19.13
CA GLU A 378 11.36 -18.89 -19.38
C GLU A 378 10.03 -19.56 -19.69
N VAL A 379 8.97 -19.13 -19.00
CA VAL A 379 7.60 -19.66 -19.15
C VAL A 379 6.66 -18.64 -19.80
N TYR A 380 7.01 -17.36 -19.74
CA TYR A 380 6.20 -16.27 -20.28
C TYR A 380 7.07 -15.12 -20.75
N ASN A 381 6.71 -14.56 -21.91
CA ASN A 381 7.24 -13.33 -22.45
C ASN A 381 6.07 -12.54 -23.04
N SER A 382 5.88 -11.31 -22.58
CA SER A 382 4.77 -10.48 -23.01
C SER A 382 5.07 -9.84 -24.37
N ALA A 383 4.05 -9.56 -25.18
CA ALA A 383 4.20 -8.51 -26.20
C ALA A 383 4.45 -7.15 -25.54
N TRP A 384 5.16 -6.24 -26.23
CA TRP A 384 5.35 -4.86 -25.80
C TRP A 384 4.02 -4.19 -25.41
N THR A 385 4.07 -3.32 -24.40
CA THR A 385 2.97 -2.40 -24.11
C THR A 385 2.93 -1.28 -25.14
N SER A 386 1.79 -0.60 -25.24
CA SER A 386 1.72 0.66 -25.98
C SER A 386 2.65 1.69 -25.34
N GLU A 387 3.28 2.52 -26.17
CA GLU A 387 4.13 3.61 -25.72
C GLU A 387 3.35 4.65 -24.92
N GLN A 388 3.92 5.07 -23.80
CA GLN A 388 3.37 6.08 -22.89
C GLN A 388 4.44 7.09 -22.52
N ALA A 389 4.07 8.25 -22.00
CA ALA A 389 5.05 9.25 -21.57
C ALA A 389 6.08 8.69 -20.57
N SER A 390 7.32 9.18 -20.61
CA SER A 390 8.35 8.82 -19.63
C SER A 390 7.84 8.98 -18.19
N GLY A 391 8.08 7.97 -17.37
CA GLY A 391 7.62 7.91 -15.98
C GLY A 391 6.22 7.32 -15.78
N GLN A 392 5.56 6.77 -16.81
CA GLN A 392 4.29 6.07 -16.64
C GLN A 392 4.48 4.61 -16.19
N THR A 393 3.44 4.06 -15.55
CA THR A 393 3.41 2.65 -15.11
C THR A 393 2.76 1.79 -16.17
N HIS A 394 3.46 0.74 -16.55
CA HIS A 394 3.01 -0.25 -17.51
C HIS A 394 2.64 -1.56 -16.82
N THR A 395 1.62 -2.25 -17.36
CA THR A 395 1.11 -3.48 -16.78
C THR A 395 0.91 -4.57 -17.83
N LYS A 396 1.19 -5.82 -17.45
CA LYS A 396 0.87 -7.02 -18.23
C LYS A 396 0.40 -8.15 -17.33
N LYS A 397 -0.74 -8.75 -17.65
CA LYS A 397 -1.21 -9.99 -17.03
C LYS A 397 -0.46 -11.18 -17.62
N VAL A 398 0.04 -12.08 -16.79
CA VAL A 398 0.61 -13.35 -17.25
C VAL A 398 -0.48 -14.18 -17.91
N ALA A 399 -0.20 -14.76 -19.08
CA ALA A 399 -1.17 -15.51 -19.84
C ALA A 399 -1.59 -16.83 -19.14
N SER A 400 -2.83 -17.25 -19.37
CA SER A 400 -3.36 -18.52 -18.88
C SER A 400 -2.49 -19.72 -19.26
N GLY A 401 -2.43 -20.71 -18.36
CA GLY A 401 -1.70 -21.97 -18.58
C GLY A 401 -0.18 -21.87 -18.51
N LYS A 402 0.39 -20.70 -18.17
CA LYS A 402 1.85 -20.53 -18.04
C LYS A 402 2.40 -20.86 -16.66
N LEU A 403 1.56 -20.77 -15.63
CA LEU A 403 1.97 -20.95 -14.24
C LEU A 403 1.27 -22.16 -13.61
N GLN A 404 1.86 -22.65 -12.53
CA GLN A 404 1.35 -23.75 -11.70
C GLN A 404 1.38 -23.32 -10.23
N SER A 405 0.41 -23.77 -9.44
CA SER A 405 0.37 -23.51 -7.99
C SER A 405 1.61 -24.07 -7.30
N GLU A 406 2.02 -23.46 -6.19
CA GLU A 406 3.14 -23.83 -5.33
C GLU A 406 4.54 -23.74 -5.96
N LYS A 407 4.63 -23.42 -7.24
CA LYS A 407 5.92 -23.22 -7.91
C LYS A 407 6.37 -21.77 -7.74
N VAL A 408 7.66 -21.59 -7.49
CA VAL A 408 8.27 -20.26 -7.37
C VAL A 408 8.72 -19.79 -8.76
N TYR A 409 8.33 -18.58 -9.11
CA TYR A 409 8.72 -17.88 -10.33
C TYR A 409 9.41 -16.58 -9.97
N TRP A 410 10.14 -16.04 -10.93
CA TRP A 410 10.58 -14.65 -10.90
C TRP A 410 10.30 -13.99 -12.23
N TRP A 411 10.14 -12.68 -12.22
CA TRP A 411 9.96 -11.89 -13.43
C TRP A 411 10.90 -10.68 -13.46
N SER A 412 11.18 -10.23 -14.68
CA SER A 412 11.99 -9.04 -14.98
C SER A 412 11.30 -8.21 -16.06
N ALA A 413 11.64 -6.94 -16.15
CA ALA A 413 11.12 -6.04 -17.17
C ALA A 413 12.24 -5.27 -17.89
N ARG A 414 11.96 -4.81 -19.11
CA ARG A 414 12.80 -3.89 -19.87
C ARG A 414 11.95 -2.88 -20.61
N ALA A 415 12.60 -1.81 -21.07
CA ALA A 415 11.95 -0.68 -21.72
C ALA A 415 12.46 -0.52 -23.16
N LYS A 416 11.63 0.09 -24.01
CA LYS A 416 11.95 0.49 -25.37
C LYS A 416 11.38 1.88 -25.62
N ASP A 417 12.16 2.76 -26.22
CA ASP A 417 11.69 4.09 -26.59
C ASP A 417 10.94 4.08 -27.94
N SER A 418 10.50 5.26 -28.40
CA SER A 418 9.84 5.45 -29.68
C SER A 418 10.76 5.25 -30.89
N ASP A 419 12.07 5.44 -30.73
CA ASP A 419 13.07 5.22 -31.79
C ASP A 419 13.51 3.74 -31.88
N GLY A 420 12.99 2.89 -31.00
CA GLY A 420 13.25 1.46 -30.97
C GLY A 420 14.51 1.06 -30.20
N LYS A 421 15.16 1.96 -29.46
CA LYS A 421 16.28 1.62 -28.58
C LYS A 421 15.76 0.91 -27.34
N ILE A 422 16.40 -0.20 -26.98
CA ILE A 422 15.95 -1.12 -25.95
C ILE A 422 16.95 -1.11 -24.79
N SER A 423 16.43 -1.04 -23.56
CA SER A 423 17.22 -1.20 -22.34
C SER A 423 17.49 -2.67 -22.02
N ASP A 424 18.52 -2.91 -21.22
CA ASP A 424 18.74 -4.25 -20.66
C ASP A 424 17.56 -4.68 -19.76
N TRP A 425 17.44 -5.99 -19.55
CA TRP A 425 16.52 -6.52 -18.54
C TRP A 425 16.91 -6.02 -17.15
N SER A 426 15.89 -5.76 -16.31
CA SER A 426 16.08 -5.41 -14.91
C SER A 426 17.04 -6.39 -14.24
N GLY A 427 18.08 -5.85 -13.60
CA GLY A 427 19.01 -6.67 -12.80
C GLY A 427 18.33 -7.30 -11.57
N ALA A 428 17.20 -6.73 -11.15
CA ALA A 428 16.34 -7.31 -10.12
C ALA A 428 15.37 -8.34 -10.72
N ASN A 429 15.22 -9.45 -10.02
CA ASN A 429 14.25 -10.50 -10.28
C ASN A 429 13.20 -10.46 -9.17
N CYS A 430 11.94 -10.22 -9.52
CA CYS A 430 10.85 -10.14 -8.55
C CYS A 430 10.18 -11.50 -8.40
N TYR A 431 10.29 -12.10 -7.22
CA TYR A 431 9.86 -13.47 -6.96
C TYR A 431 8.42 -13.54 -6.47
N PHE A 432 7.67 -14.51 -6.98
CA PHE A 432 6.31 -14.78 -6.54
C PHE A 432 6.01 -16.27 -6.61
N ARG A 433 5.03 -16.72 -5.83
CA ARG A 433 4.52 -18.08 -5.81
C ARG A 433 2.99 -18.02 -5.94
N PRO A 434 2.42 -18.50 -7.05
CA PRO A 434 0.99 -18.68 -7.13
C PRO A 434 0.54 -19.74 -6.14
N ASP A 435 -0.46 -19.39 -5.35
CA ASP A 435 -1.19 -20.30 -4.49
C ASP A 435 -2.68 -20.06 -4.76
N VAL A 436 -3.34 -21.08 -5.31
CA VAL A 436 -4.78 -21.04 -5.64
C VAL A 436 -5.58 -22.03 -4.82
N THR A 437 -5.01 -22.54 -3.73
CA THR A 437 -5.65 -23.54 -2.86
C THR A 437 -6.05 -22.85 -1.57
N PRO A 438 -7.35 -22.57 -1.35
CA PRO A 438 -7.78 -21.99 -0.09
C PRO A 438 -7.47 -22.95 1.08
N PRO A 439 -7.20 -22.41 2.28
CA PRO A 439 -6.95 -23.24 3.44
C PRO A 439 -8.23 -23.98 3.83
N ALA A 440 -8.07 -25.14 4.48
CA ALA A 440 -9.20 -25.88 5.03
C ALA A 440 -9.92 -25.07 6.13
N THR A 441 -11.18 -25.42 6.41
CA THR A 441 -11.88 -24.87 7.58
C THR A 441 -11.07 -25.23 8.84
N PRO A 442 -10.72 -24.25 9.68
CA PRO A 442 -9.87 -24.50 10.83
C PRO A 442 -10.57 -25.34 11.89
N THR A 443 -9.78 -25.91 12.80
CA THR A 443 -10.31 -26.52 14.02
C THR A 443 -10.06 -25.63 15.23
N ALA A 444 -10.85 -25.83 16.27
CA ALA A 444 -10.65 -25.15 17.55
C ALA A 444 -10.93 -26.08 18.72
N THR A 445 -10.21 -25.88 19.82
CA THR A 445 -10.39 -26.58 21.09
C THR A 445 -10.31 -25.61 22.27
N SER A 446 -11.10 -25.88 23.32
CA SER A 446 -11.00 -25.21 24.62
C SER A 446 -11.20 -26.24 25.73
N SER A 447 -10.42 -26.13 26.81
CA SER A 447 -10.57 -26.96 28.00
C SER A 447 -11.69 -26.48 28.94
N VAL A 448 -12.00 -25.17 28.94
CA VAL A 448 -13.06 -24.57 29.78
C VAL A 448 -14.38 -24.58 29.03
N TYR A 449 -14.38 -24.16 27.77
CA TYR A 449 -15.58 -24.02 26.94
C TYR A 449 -15.60 -25.11 25.86
N GLY A 450 -15.79 -26.35 26.28
CA GLY A 450 -15.81 -27.53 25.40
C GLY A 450 -16.87 -27.40 24.29
N ARG A 451 -16.58 -27.99 23.12
CA ARG A 451 -17.48 -27.94 21.97
C ARG A 451 -18.77 -28.69 22.28
N ASP A 452 -19.90 -28.07 21.98
CA ASP A 452 -21.25 -28.59 22.23
C ASP A 452 -21.45 -29.03 23.69
N ALA A 453 -20.71 -28.41 24.62
CA ALA A 453 -20.74 -28.71 26.05
C ALA A 453 -21.02 -27.45 26.88
N VAL A 454 -21.43 -27.69 28.13
CA VAL A 454 -21.53 -26.66 29.16
C VAL A 454 -20.20 -26.60 29.90
N GLY A 455 -19.71 -25.40 30.19
CA GLY A 455 -18.52 -25.22 31.01
C GLY A 455 -18.28 -23.76 31.40
N GLY A 456 -17.30 -23.55 32.28
CA GLY A 456 -16.96 -22.24 32.81
C GLY A 456 -18.09 -21.62 33.63
N GLY A 457 -18.34 -20.33 33.42
CA GLY A 457 -19.34 -19.52 34.10
C GLY A 457 -19.16 -18.04 33.73
N ALA A 458 -20.13 -17.19 34.06
CA ALA A 458 -19.95 -15.74 33.89
C ALA A 458 -18.70 -15.26 34.66
N GLY A 459 -17.85 -14.45 34.03
CA GLY A 459 -16.59 -13.97 34.58
C GLY A 459 -15.43 -14.97 34.54
N VAL A 460 -15.65 -16.24 34.17
CA VAL A 460 -14.60 -17.26 34.12
C VAL A 460 -13.84 -17.19 32.79
N ALA A 461 -12.53 -16.93 32.83
CA ALA A 461 -11.72 -16.89 31.61
C ALA A 461 -11.46 -18.30 31.06
N GLY A 462 -11.57 -18.46 29.74
CA GLY A 462 -11.17 -19.67 29.01
C GLY A 462 -10.35 -19.32 27.77
N SER A 463 -9.52 -20.25 27.30
CA SER A 463 -8.76 -20.09 26.06
C SER A 463 -9.31 -20.96 24.94
N PHE A 464 -9.22 -20.46 23.70
CA PHE A 464 -9.48 -21.23 22.50
C PHE A 464 -8.19 -21.30 21.68
N THR A 465 -7.79 -22.52 21.33
CA THR A 465 -6.64 -22.78 20.45
C THR A 465 -7.16 -23.19 19.08
N PHE A 466 -6.69 -22.50 18.03
CA PHE A 466 -7.01 -22.73 16.64
C PHE A 466 -5.89 -23.51 15.95
N ASP A 467 -6.26 -24.39 15.03
CA ASP A 467 -5.33 -25.21 14.25
C ASP A 467 -5.75 -25.23 12.78
N ASP A 468 -4.75 -25.30 11.89
CA ASP A 468 -4.90 -25.07 10.45
C ASP A 468 -5.50 -26.27 9.70
N ALA A 469 -5.82 -27.34 10.43
CA ALA A 469 -6.37 -28.57 9.90
C ALA A 469 -5.47 -29.20 8.81
N GLY A 470 -4.15 -28.97 8.88
CA GLY A 470 -3.16 -29.49 7.94
C GLY A 470 -2.99 -28.68 6.66
N SER A 471 -3.50 -27.43 6.61
CA SER A 471 -3.30 -26.53 5.47
C SER A 471 -1.80 -26.18 5.28
N GLY A 472 -1.05 -26.00 6.37
CA GLY A 472 0.41 -25.89 6.37
C GLY A 472 0.96 -24.48 6.12
N ASP A 473 0.11 -23.51 5.77
CA ASP A 473 0.49 -22.16 5.36
C ASP A 473 -0.41 -21.05 5.93
N VAL A 474 -1.33 -21.38 6.84
CA VAL A 474 -2.16 -20.41 7.55
C VAL A 474 -1.30 -19.47 8.39
N VAL A 475 -1.54 -18.17 8.24
CA VAL A 475 -0.82 -17.10 8.97
C VAL A 475 -1.70 -16.28 9.89
N LYS A 476 -3.03 -16.37 9.74
CA LYS A 476 -3.97 -15.60 10.54
C LYS A 476 -5.30 -16.32 10.68
N TYR A 477 -5.96 -16.13 11.82
CA TYR A 477 -7.35 -16.51 12.04
C TYR A 477 -8.18 -15.26 12.31
N TRP A 478 -9.27 -15.11 11.58
CA TRP A 478 -10.32 -14.13 11.88
C TRP A 478 -11.36 -14.78 12.77
N TYR A 479 -11.87 -14.06 13.77
CA TYR A 479 -12.84 -14.62 14.69
C TYR A 479 -13.81 -13.57 15.25
N SER A 480 -14.93 -14.05 15.79
CA SER A 480 -15.89 -13.27 16.57
C SER A 480 -16.75 -14.20 17.44
N PHE A 481 -17.20 -13.70 18.59
CA PHE A 481 -18.17 -14.37 19.44
C PHE A 481 -19.57 -13.81 19.18
N ASP A 482 -20.55 -14.71 19.07
CA ASP A 482 -21.99 -14.45 18.86
C ASP A 482 -22.33 -13.60 17.61
N SER A 483 -21.38 -13.47 16.70
CA SER A 483 -21.50 -12.75 15.43
C SER A 483 -20.62 -13.40 14.37
N ASP A 484 -21.15 -13.52 13.16
CA ASP A 484 -20.44 -13.99 11.97
C ASP A 484 -19.63 -12.88 11.28
N ALA A 485 -19.54 -11.69 11.87
CA ALA A 485 -18.83 -10.54 11.29
C ALA A 485 -17.30 -10.69 11.25
N MET A 486 -16.73 -11.58 12.07
CA MET A 486 -15.28 -11.91 12.10
C MET A 486 -14.37 -10.68 12.17
N GLN A 487 -14.66 -9.77 13.10
CA GLN A 487 -14.00 -8.47 13.21
C GLN A 487 -12.62 -8.53 13.88
N ASP A 488 -12.38 -9.55 14.70
CA ASP A 488 -11.12 -9.73 15.41
C ASP A 488 -10.20 -10.69 14.65
N SER A 489 -8.90 -10.62 14.95
CA SER A 489 -7.94 -11.57 14.39
C SER A 489 -6.80 -11.91 15.34
N VAL A 490 -6.22 -13.09 15.13
CA VAL A 490 -5.01 -13.55 15.81
C VAL A 490 -4.04 -14.10 14.78
N THR A 491 -2.74 -13.84 14.96
CA THR A 491 -1.69 -14.38 14.08
C THR A 491 -1.50 -15.88 14.36
N ALA A 492 -1.31 -16.68 13.31
CA ALA A 492 -0.98 -18.08 13.41
C ALA A 492 0.55 -18.27 13.35
N SER A 493 1.09 -19.07 14.26
CA SER A 493 2.51 -19.48 14.27
C SER A 493 2.58 -20.99 14.16
N GLY A 494 3.14 -21.49 13.06
CA GLY A 494 3.19 -22.93 12.78
C GLY A 494 1.80 -23.56 12.66
N GLY A 495 0.82 -22.83 12.11
CA GLY A 495 -0.56 -23.28 11.97
C GLY A 495 -1.44 -23.05 13.21
N THR A 496 -0.87 -22.66 14.36
CA THR A 496 -1.64 -22.50 15.61
C THR A 496 -1.85 -21.04 15.99
N GLY A 497 -3.08 -20.69 16.42
CA GLY A 497 -3.43 -19.40 17.03
C GLY A 497 -4.10 -19.62 18.39
N THR A 498 -4.04 -18.66 19.31
CA THR A 498 -4.73 -18.78 20.61
C THR A 498 -5.32 -17.46 21.05
N ILE A 499 -6.57 -17.51 21.51
CA ILE A 499 -7.32 -16.36 22.03
C ILE A 499 -7.88 -16.66 23.42
N SER A 500 -8.26 -15.61 24.15
CA SER A 500 -8.92 -15.70 25.45
C SER A 500 -10.35 -15.17 25.35
N PHE A 501 -11.25 -15.74 26.14
CA PHE A 501 -12.65 -15.34 26.24
C PHE A 501 -13.10 -15.36 27.70
N THR A 502 -13.71 -14.26 28.15
CA THR A 502 -14.29 -14.13 29.48
C THR A 502 -15.75 -13.67 29.33
N PRO A 503 -16.72 -14.59 29.30
CA PRO A 503 -18.12 -14.25 29.09
C PRO A 503 -18.65 -13.43 30.26
N GLN A 504 -19.50 -12.46 29.97
CA GLN A 504 -20.28 -11.73 30.99
C GLN A 504 -21.71 -12.27 31.13
N ARG A 505 -22.13 -13.13 30.19
CA ARG A 505 -23.47 -13.71 30.13
C ARG A 505 -23.36 -15.23 30.12
N THR A 506 -24.31 -15.88 30.78
CA THR A 506 -24.45 -17.34 30.76
C THR A 506 -25.29 -17.78 29.56
N GLY A 507 -25.36 -19.08 29.31
CA GLY A 507 -26.17 -19.66 28.24
C GLY A 507 -25.39 -19.88 26.93
N SER A 508 -26.12 -19.98 25.81
CA SER A 508 -25.52 -20.39 24.53
C SER A 508 -24.66 -19.29 23.92
N HIS A 509 -23.44 -19.67 23.54
CA HIS A 509 -22.51 -18.84 22.79
C HIS A 509 -22.03 -19.57 21.53
N VAL A 510 -21.59 -18.78 20.54
CA VAL A 510 -21.03 -19.30 19.29
C VAL A 510 -19.76 -18.54 18.95
N LEU A 511 -18.66 -19.27 18.76
CA LEU A 511 -17.42 -18.73 18.22
C LEU A 511 -17.35 -19.05 16.72
N TYR A 512 -17.23 -18.00 15.90
CA TYR A 512 -16.97 -18.12 14.46
C TYR A 512 -15.47 -17.92 14.21
N VAL A 513 -14.86 -18.76 13.39
CA VAL A 513 -13.43 -18.66 13.04
C VAL A 513 -13.21 -18.94 11.55
N GLN A 514 -12.36 -18.16 10.89
CA GLN A 514 -11.97 -18.38 9.50
C GLN A 514 -10.45 -18.26 9.36
N ALA A 515 -9.82 -19.21 8.67
CA ALA A 515 -8.38 -19.20 8.43
C ALA A 515 -8.04 -18.27 7.26
N GLU A 516 -6.85 -17.65 7.28
CA GLU A 516 -6.25 -16.89 6.18
C GLU A 516 -4.80 -17.35 5.98
N ASP A 517 -4.46 -17.74 4.75
CA ASP A 517 -3.11 -18.17 4.36
C ASP A 517 -2.19 -17.01 3.95
N LYS A 518 -0.97 -17.36 3.52
CA LYS A 518 0.04 -16.37 3.07
C LYS A 518 -0.36 -15.63 1.80
N ALA A 519 -1.15 -16.24 0.92
CA ALA A 519 -1.66 -15.63 -0.31
C ALA A 519 -2.87 -14.71 -0.04
N GLY A 520 -3.38 -14.70 1.19
CA GLY A 520 -4.56 -13.95 1.61
C GLY A 520 -5.88 -14.64 1.23
N TYR A 521 -5.85 -15.93 0.91
CA TYR A 521 -7.06 -16.74 0.73
C TYR A 521 -7.64 -17.08 2.09
N LYS A 522 -8.96 -16.90 2.20
CA LYS A 522 -9.71 -17.31 3.39
C LYS A 522 -10.31 -18.71 3.19
N SER A 523 -10.43 -19.48 4.27
CA SER A 523 -11.10 -20.77 4.22
C SER A 523 -12.53 -20.63 3.72
N GLY A 524 -12.96 -21.52 2.82
CA GLY A 524 -14.26 -21.40 2.14
C GLY A 524 -15.44 -21.31 3.11
N ASP A 525 -15.49 -22.22 4.08
CA ASP A 525 -16.45 -22.19 5.18
C ASP A 525 -15.76 -21.76 6.49
N PRO A 526 -16.44 -20.95 7.33
CA PRO A 526 -15.97 -20.70 8.68
C PRO A 526 -16.27 -21.88 9.60
N LEU A 527 -15.41 -22.05 10.59
CA LEU A 527 -15.69 -22.89 11.74
C LEU A 527 -16.78 -22.23 12.58
N VAL A 528 -17.83 -22.99 12.89
CA VAL A 528 -18.86 -22.64 13.88
C VAL A 528 -18.63 -23.51 15.12
N TYR A 529 -18.17 -22.92 16.20
CA TYR A 529 -17.92 -23.59 17.48
C TYR A 529 -18.98 -23.18 18.49
N ARG A 530 -19.89 -24.09 18.83
CA ARG A 530 -20.96 -23.84 19.80
C ARG A 530 -20.52 -24.32 21.18
N PHE A 531 -20.88 -23.56 22.20
CA PHE A 531 -20.68 -23.94 23.60
C PHE A 531 -21.73 -23.22 24.46
N SER A 532 -21.90 -23.68 25.69
CA SER A 532 -22.74 -22.98 26.66
C SER A 532 -21.91 -22.61 27.88
N VAL A 533 -22.04 -21.35 28.30
CA VAL A 533 -21.48 -20.84 29.54
C VAL A 533 -22.41 -21.27 30.65
N ASP A 534 -21.86 -21.95 31.65
CA ASP A 534 -22.63 -22.53 32.75
C ASP A 534 -23.45 -21.46 33.51
N GLN A 535 -24.58 -21.88 34.07
CA GLN A 535 -25.52 -21.04 34.81
C GLN A 535 -25.81 -21.62 36.20
N PRO A 536 -25.86 -20.79 37.25
CA PRO A 536 -26.24 -21.25 38.59
C PRO A 536 -27.64 -21.86 38.59
N SER A 537 -27.77 -23.08 39.12
CA SER A 537 -29.06 -23.70 39.41
C SER A 537 -29.43 -23.55 40.88
N ALA A 538 -30.70 -23.28 41.18
CA ALA A 538 -31.17 -23.12 42.55
C ALA A 538 -31.95 -24.35 43.05
N ILE A 539 -31.91 -24.57 44.37
CA ILE A 539 -33.04 -25.17 45.09
C ILE A 539 -34.09 -24.07 45.26
N TRP A 540 -35.33 -24.34 44.91
CA TRP A 540 -36.33 -23.28 44.72
C TRP A 540 -37.71 -23.67 45.24
N TRP A 541 -38.27 -22.84 46.12
CA TRP A 541 -39.67 -22.94 46.56
C TRP A 541 -40.42 -21.69 46.15
N ASN A 542 -41.25 -21.82 45.11
CA ASN A 542 -42.16 -20.76 44.63
C ASN A 542 -43.47 -20.69 45.41
N PHE A 543 -43.76 -21.68 46.28
CA PHE A 543 -44.97 -21.73 47.12
C PHE A 543 -46.29 -21.61 46.36
N ASP A 544 -46.37 -22.11 45.14
CA ASP A 544 -47.55 -22.06 44.27
C ASP A 544 -48.55 -23.23 44.50
N GLU A 545 -48.31 -24.12 45.47
CA GLU A 545 -49.21 -25.24 45.76
C GLU A 545 -50.56 -24.79 46.36
N GLY A 546 -50.58 -23.66 47.06
CA GLY A 546 -51.76 -22.99 47.60
C GLY A 546 -52.51 -23.73 48.72
N SER A 547 -52.11 -24.94 49.08
CA SER A 547 -52.69 -25.71 50.19
C SER A 547 -51.81 -26.92 50.58
N GLY A 548 -52.09 -27.53 51.74
CA GLY A 548 -51.43 -28.75 52.19
C GLY A 548 -50.28 -28.51 53.15
N THR A 549 -49.42 -29.52 53.30
CA THR A 549 -48.32 -29.56 54.30
C THR A 549 -46.93 -29.71 53.66
N VAL A 550 -46.84 -29.58 52.34
CA VAL A 550 -45.59 -29.74 51.58
C VAL A 550 -45.47 -28.57 50.60
N ALA A 551 -44.30 -27.94 50.55
CA ALA A 551 -43.89 -27.08 49.46
C ALA A 551 -42.79 -27.80 48.67
N ALA A 552 -43.02 -28.04 47.39
CA ALA A 552 -42.14 -28.84 46.55
C ALA A 552 -40.91 -28.03 46.13
N ASP A 553 -39.76 -28.71 45.99
CA ASP A 553 -38.58 -28.12 45.35
C ASP A 553 -38.81 -28.01 43.83
N SER A 554 -39.19 -26.81 43.42
CA SER A 554 -39.38 -26.37 42.04
C SER A 554 -38.06 -26.17 41.29
N GLY A 555 -36.89 -26.37 41.93
CA GLY A 555 -35.57 -26.19 41.32
C GLY A 555 -35.34 -27.03 40.07
N ALA A 556 -35.96 -28.22 39.99
CA ALA A 556 -35.92 -29.07 38.79
C ALA A 556 -36.51 -28.39 37.53
N LEU A 557 -37.38 -27.38 37.68
CA LEU A 557 -37.92 -26.60 36.57
C LEU A 557 -36.85 -25.73 35.89
N GLU A 558 -35.79 -25.37 36.62
CA GLU A 558 -34.63 -24.61 36.13
C GLU A 558 -33.36 -25.47 36.02
N GLY A 559 -33.50 -26.80 36.07
CA GLY A 559 -32.38 -27.75 35.98
C GLY A 559 -31.58 -27.94 37.26
N GLY A 560 -32.11 -27.51 38.41
CA GLY A 560 -31.54 -27.73 39.74
C GLY A 560 -31.69 -29.18 40.24
N PRO A 561 -31.09 -29.49 41.41
CA PRO A 561 -30.95 -30.86 41.93
C PRO A 561 -32.30 -31.53 42.24
N GLY A 562 -33.33 -30.76 42.58
CA GLY A 562 -34.64 -31.25 42.98
C GLY A 562 -34.60 -32.02 44.31
N GLY A 563 -35.78 -32.35 44.85
CA GLY A 563 -35.89 -33.28 45.98
C GLY A 563 -35.68 -32.69 47.38
N HIS A 564 -35.62 -31.37 47.51
CA HIS A 564 -35.54 -30.66 48.80
C HIS A 564 -36.89 -30.13 49.28
N ASP A 565 -37.95 -30.94 49.30
CA ASP A 565 -39.29 -30.48 49.71
C ASP A 565 -39.31 -29.97 51.18
N LEU A 566 -40.07 -28.90 51.43
CA LEU A 566 -40.30 -28.37 52.78
C LEU A 566 -41.56 -28.95 53.39
N THR A 567 -41.52 -29.28 54.68
CA THR A 567 -42.72 -29.48 55.48
C THR A 567 -43.28 -28.14 55.92
N VAL A 568 -44.55 -27.89 55.66
CA VAL A 568 -45.24 -26.61 55.91
C VAL A 568 -46.26 -26.75 57.05
N SER A 569 -46.17 -25.83 58.02
CA SER A 569 -47.14 -25.61 59.11
C SER A 569 -47.78 -24.22 59.04
N ALA A 570 -47.27 -23.33 58.17
CA ALA A 570 -47.82 -22.00 57.94
C ALA A 570 -49.09 -22.05 57.06
N PRO A 571 -50.06 -21.14 57.26
CA PRO A 571 -51.17 -20.97 56.34
C PRO A 571 -50.71 -20.48 54.95
N TRP A 572 -51.43 -20.92 53.92
CA TRP A 572 -51.26 -20.50 52.54
C TRP A 572 -52.12 -19.27 52.24
N LEU A 573 -51.55 -18.27 51.58
CA LEU A 573 -52.27 -17.14 51.00
C LEU A 573 -52.75 -17.51 49.59
N PRO A 574 -53.95 -17.05 49.17
CA PRO A 574 -54.50 -17.33 47.84
C PRO A 574 -53.88 -16.47 46.71
N TYR A 575 -52.82 -15.72 47.03
CA TYR A 575 -52.06 -14.89 46.10
C TYR A 575 -50.61 -14.80 46.60
N GLY A 576 -49.66 -14.83 45.68
CA GLY A 576 -48.26 -14.56 45.93
C GLY A 576 -47.92 -13.07 45.85
N TYR A 577 -46.62 -12.74 45.89
CA TYR A 577 -46.14 -11.35 45.97
C TYR A 577 -46.57 -10.44 44.81
N ASN A 578 -46.84 -11.02 43.64
CA ASN A 578 -47.25 -10.30 42.43
C ASN A 578 -48.77 -10.36 42.18
N GLY A 579 -49.55 -10.86 43.14
CA GLY A 579 -51.00 -11.02 43.03
C GLY A 579 -51.45 -12.25 42.22
N SER A 580 -50.52 -13.08 41.76
CA SER A 580 -50.77 -14.39 41.14
C SER A 580 -50.11 -15.49 41.99
N GLY A 581 -50.46 -16.76 41.75
CA GLY A 581 -49.88 -17.88 42.51
C GLY A 581 -50.36 -17.94 43.96
N SER A 582 -49.52 -18.46 44.86
CA SER A 582 -49.75 -18.44 46.30
C SER A 582 -48.45 -18.16 47.06
N ALA A 583 -48.54 -17.95 48.37
CA ALA A 583 -47.39 -17.75 49.25
C ALA A 583 -47.69 -18.26 50.66
N LEU A 584 -46.68 -18.28 51.54
CA LEU A 584 -46.86 -18.64 52.95
C LEU A 584 -46.94 -17.38 53.83
N ASP A 585 -47.90 -17.35 54.75
CA ASP A 585 -48.03 -16.30 55.76
C ASP A 585 -47.66 -16.84 57.15
N PHE A 586 -46.78 -16.14 57.87
CA PHE A 586 -46.22 -16.64 59.12
C PHE A 586 -46.77 -15.95 60.38
N GLY A 587 -47.46 -14.82 60.27
CA GLY A 587 -48.19 -14.20 61.40
C GLY A 587 -47.42 -13.97 62.73
N GLY A 588 -46.09 -14.08 62.76
CA GLY A 588 -45.25 -13.79 63.92
C GLY A 588 -45.30 -14.80 65.07
N THR A 589 -45.70 -16.06 64.83
CA THR A 589 -45.89 -17.06 65.89
C THR A 589 -44.93 -18.26 65.80
N ALA A 590 -44.81 -19.02 66.89
CA ALA A 590 -43.98 -20.23 66.90
C ALA A 590 -44.59 -21.42 66.14
N GLU A 591 -45.90 -21.38 65.86
CA GLU A 591 -46.67 -22.50 65.26
C GLU A 591 -46.62 -22.49 63.73
N THR A 592 -46.25 -21.36 63.14
CA THR A 592 -46.20 -21.10 61.71
C THR A 592 -44.75 -21.15 61.23
N TRP A 593 -44.43 -22.12 60.38
CA TRP A 593 -43.09 -22.35 59.86
C TRP A 593 -43.16 -23.23 58.60
N ALA A 594 -42.12 -23.17 57.76
CA ALA A 594 -41.81 -24.23 56.82
C ALA A 594 -40.36 -24.65 57.02
N ARG A 595 -40.02 -25.92 56.85
CA ARG A 595 -38.64 -26.38 57.05
C ARG A 595 -38.27 -27.57 56.19
N SER A 596 -36.99 -27.68 55.87
CA SER A 596 -36.45 -28.86 55.20
C SER A 596 -36.34 -30.04 56.19
N THR A 597 -36.29 -31.26 55.67
CA THR A 597 -35.98 -32.46 56.47
C THR A 597 -34.48 -32.69 56.62
N GLU A 598 -33.70 -32.19 55.66
CA GLU A 598 -32.24 -32.36 55.59
C GLU A 598 -31.55 -30.99 55.50
N ILE A 599 -30.22 -31.03 55.57
CA ILE A 599 -29.35 -29.86 55.39
C ILE A 599 -29.44 -29.44 53.91
N VAL A 600 -29.58 -28.14 53.65
CA VAL A 600 -29.73 -27.61 52.28
C VAL A 600 -28.41 -27.02 51.77
N LEU A 601 -27.63 -26.38 52.64
CA LEU A 601 -26.34 -25.77 52.29
C LEU A 601 -25.26 -26.12 53.30
N ASP A 602 -24.00 -26.07 52.85
CA ASP A 602 -22.85 -25.93 53.74
C ASP A 602 -22.57 -24.42 53.97
N PRO A 603 -22.75 -23.89 55.20
CA PRO A 603 -22.55 -22.46 55.47
C PRO A 603 -21.07 -22.03 55.48
N SER A 604 -20.12 -22.96 55.33
CA SER A 604 -18.69 -22.67 55.22
C SER A 604 -18.20 -22.50 53.77
N GLU A 605 -18.98 -22.95 52.79
CA GLU A 605 -18.71 -22.79 51.36
C GLU A 605 -19.38 -21.52 50.81
N SER A 606 -19.10 -21.14 49.56
CA SER A 606 -19.79 -20.02 48.91
C SER A 606 -21.27 -20.36 48.69
N TYR A 607 -22.18 -19.44 49.01
CA TYR A 607 -23.62 -19.64 48.76
C TYR A 607 -24.37 -18.32 48.57
N THR A 608 -25.57 -18.42 48.02
CA THR A 608 -26.52 -17.30 47.91
C THR A 608 -27.90 -17.74 48.37
N VAL A 609 -28.51 -16.98 49.27
CA VAL A 609 -29.89 -17.16 49.73
C VAL A 609 -30.72 -15.96 49.32
N SER A 610 -31.86 -16.22 48.66
CA SER A 610 -32.79 -15.18 48.24
C SER A 610 -34.22 -15.52 48.66
N ALA A 611 -34.98 -14.52 49.07
CA ALA A 611 -36.39 -14.68 49.41
C ALA A 611 -37.17 -13.41 49.06
N MET A 612 -38.36 -13.58 48.51
CA MET A 612 -39.34 -12.49 48.42
C MET A 612 -40.08 -12.42 49.75
N VAL A 613 -40.09 -11.24 50.37
CA VAL A 613 -40.68 -11.03 51.68
C VAL A 613 -41.61 -9.83 51.66
N MET A 614 -42.66 -9.89 52.48
CA MET A 614 -43.56 -8.76 52.70
C MET A 614 -43.94 -8.72 54.18
N PRO A 615 -43.27 -7.87 54.98
CA PRO A 615 -43.48 -7.85 56.42
C PRO A 615 -44.86 -7.26 56.76
N GLY A 616 -45.58 -7.91 57.67
CA GLY A 616 -46.88 -7.47 58.18
C GLY A 616 -46.73 -6.34 59.19
N ALA A 617 -45.89 -6.53 60.21
CA ALA A 617 -45.52 -5.54 61.20
C ALA A 617 -44.00 -5.46 61.42
N VAL A 618 -43.54 -4.23 61.68
CA VAL A 618 -42.17 -3.92 62.13
C VAL A 618 -42.22 -3.45 63.59
N ASN A 619 -41.11 -3.51 64.33
CA ASN A 619 -40.99 -3.21 65.79
C ASN A 619 -41.49 -4.31 66.76
N LEU A 620 -41.34 -5.59 66.40
CA LEU A 620 -41.68 -6.72 67.28
C LEU A 620 -40.43 -7.52 67.71
N GLY A 621 -39.25 -6.88 67.73
CA GLY A 621 -37.96 -7.56 67.81
C GLY A 621 -37.50 -8.10 66.45
N HIS A 622 -36.40 -8.86 66.43
CA HIS A 622 -35.85 -9.48 65.22
C HIS A 622 -36.85 -10.45 64.56
N ARG A 623 -36.84 -10.50 63.22
CA ARG A 623 -37.78 -11.29 62.40
C ARG A 623 -37.03 -11.92 61.23
N MET A 624 -36.95 -13.26 61.17
CA MET A 624 -36.15 -13.96 60.16
C MET A 624 -37.02 -14.70 59.16
N ALA A 625 -36.90 -14.32 57.89
CA ALA A 625 -37.64 -14.92 56.80
C ALA A 625 -37.03 -16.26 56.39
N VAL A 626 -35.70 -16.32 56.30
CA VAL A 626 -34.96 -17.56 55.98
C VAL A 626 -33.79 -17.69 56.93
N SER A 627 -33.59 -18.89 57.48
CA SER A 627 -32.39 -19.20 58.25
C SER A 627 -32.04 -20.67 58.06
N GLN A 628 -30.80 -21.05 58.34
CA GLN A 628 -30.45 -22.46 58.48
C GLN A 628 -30.05 -22.72 59.92
N ASP A 629 -30.72 -23.68 60.55
CA ASP A 629 -30.42 -24.04 61.94
C ASP A 629 -29.03 -24.65 62.09
N ALA A 630 -28.45 -24.47 63.27
CA ALA A 630 -27.33 -25.23 63.80
C ALA A 630 -27.69 -25.74 65.21
N ALA A 631 -26.68 -26.05 66.03
CA ALA A 631 -26.86 -26.66 67.36
C ALA A 631 -27.69 -25.78 68.32
N THR A 632 -27.21 -24.57 68.63
CA THR A 632 -27.87 -23.63 69.56
C THR A 632 -28.33 -22.32 68.93
N GLY A 633 -27.87 -21.98 67.73
CA GLY A 633 -28.31 -20.83 66.94
C GLY A 633 -28.59 -21.20 65.48
N SER A 634 -28.91 -20.23 64.62
CA SER A 634 -28.92 -20.42 63.17
C SER A 634 -27.56 -20.05 62.57
N ALA A 635 -27.04 -20.86 61.66
CA ALA A 635 -25.77 -20.66 60.94
C ALA A 635 -25.77 -19.38 60.11
N PHE A 636 -26.87 -19.12 59.42
CA PHE A 636 -27.15 -17.82 58.82
C PHE A 636 -28.60 -17.42 59.10
N LYS A 637 -28.86 -16.13 58.99
CA LYS A 637 -30.20 -15.55 59.08
C LYS A 637 -30.36 -14.45 58.03
N LEU A 638 -31.49 -14.44 57.33
CA LEU A 638 -31.89 -13.42 56.37
C LEU A 638 -33.26 -12.88 56.78
N GLY A 639 -33.35 -11.57 57.02
CA GLY A 639 -34.60 -10.96 57.46
C GLY A 639 -34.43 -9.55 57.98
N TYR A 640 -35.16 -9.23 59.04
CA TYR A 640 -35.31 -7.90 59.63
C TYR A 640 -34.73 -7.84 61.04
N LEU A 641 -33.99 -6.75 61.32
CA LEU A 641 -33.52 -6.40 62.65
C LEU A 641 -34.27 -5.17 63.20
N ASP A 642 -34.59 -5.21 64.49
CA ASP A 642 -35.32 -4.14 65.18
C ASP A 642 -34.45 -2.90 65.42
N VAL A 643 -35.10 -1.75 65.64
CA VAL A 643 -34.44 -0.46 65.88
C VAL A 643 -33.54 -0.53 67.12
N GLY A 644 -32.34 0.04 67.02
CA GLY A 644 -31.39 0.13 68.14
C GLY A 644 -30.56 -1.14 68.38
N SER A 645 -30.64 -2.12 67.48
CA SER A 645 -29.72 -3.25 67.38
C SER A 645 -28.49 -2.90 66.53
N GLU A 646 -28.07 -3.78 65.61
CA GLU A 646 -26.94 -3.55 64.69
C GLU A 646 -27.26 -2.58 63.53
N CYS A 647 -28.52 -2.17 63.40
CA CYS A 647 -28.95 -1.22 62.38
C CYS A 647 -28.28 0.16 62.55
N SER A 648 -27.96 0.81 61.43
CA SER A 648 -27.47 2.19 61.43
C SER A 648 -28.47 3.16 62.09
N ALA A 649 -27.99 4.30 62.59
CA ALA A 649 -28.84 5.33 63.19
C ALA A 649 -29.88 5.92 62.22
N GLU A 650 -29.70 5.73 60.91
CA GLU A 650 -30.60 6.19 59.86
C GLU A 650 -31.81 5.25 59.67
N ALA A 651 -31.70 3.99 60.12
CA ALA A 651 -32.71 2.95 60.01
C ALA A 651 -33.76 3.05 61.14
N ILE A 652 -34.55 4.12 61.12
CA ILE A 652 -35.54 4.46 62.16
C ILE A 652 -36.73 3.48 62.30
N GLN A 653 -36.87 2.53 61.37
CA GLN A 653 -37.89 1.47 61.39
C GLN A 653 -37.29 0.07 61.50
N GLY A 654 -35.99 -0.02 61.80
CA GLY A 654 -35.20 -1.25 61.68
C GLY A 654 -34.61 -1.38 60.28
N CYS A 655 -33.87 -2.45 60.05
CA CYS A 655 -33.11 -2.65 58.81
C CYS A 655 -33.23 -4.09 58.31
N TRP A 656 -33.06 -4.26 57.00
CA TRP A 656 -32.82 -5.58 56.43
C TRP A 656 -31.42 -6.05 56.77
N ALA A 657 -31.27 -7.34 57.05
CA ALA A 657 -29.99 -7.89 57.46
C ALA A 657 -29.77 -9.31 56.93
N PHE A 658 -28.50 -9.59 56.66
CA PHE A 658 -27.96 -10.93 56.48
C PHE A 658 -26.89 -11.16 57.54
N LEU A 659 -27.09 -12.15 58.40
CA LEU A 659 -26.25 -12.44 59.55
C LEU A 659 -25.64 -13.83 59.45
N MET A 660 -24.38 -13.96 59.88
CA MET A 660 -23.66 -15.23 60.03
C MET A 660 -22.87 -15.25 61.34
N TYR A 661 -22.59 -16.45 61.84
CA TYR A 661 -21.81 -16.66 63.06
C TYR A 661 -20.52 -17.40 62.72
N ALA A 662 -19.38 -16.92 63.23
CA ALA A 662 -18.07 -17.51 62.94
C ALA A 662 -17.86 -18.89 63.61
N ASP A 663 -18.58 -19.16 64.70
CA ASP A 663 -18.61 -20.43 65.45
C ASP A 663 -19.82 -20.48 66.40
N GLU A 664 -20.06 -21.62 67.05
CA GLU A 664 -21.10 -21.76 68.06
C GLU A 664 -20.89 -20.79 69.25
N GLY A 665 -21.90 -19.94 69.51
CA GLY A 665 -21.84 -18.94 70.59
C GLY A 665 -20.92 -17.75 70.31
N ALA A 666 -20.31 -17.67 69.13
CA ALA A 666 -19.59 -16.48 68.68
C ALA A 666 -20.55 -15.29 68.49
N PRO A 667 -20.04 -14.04 68.50
CA PRO A 667 -20.81 -12.88 68.08
C PRO A 667 -21.28 -13.04 66.63
N GLU A 668 -22.46 -12.50 66.31
CA GLU A 668 -22.92 -12.39 64.93
C GLU A 668 -22.10 -11.36 64.15
N THR A 669 -21.97 -11.60 62.85
CA THR A 669 -21.52 -10.62 61.86
C THR A 669 -22.70 -10.35 60.94
N ALA A 670 -23.14 -9.09 60.85
CA ALA A 670 -24.23 -8.70 59.97
C ALA A 670 -23.79 -7.77 58.83
N VAL A 671 -24.47 -7.92 57.70
CA VAL A 671 -24.59 -6.89 56.68
C VAL A 671 -26.00 -6.32 56.78
N THR A 672 -26.11 -5.01 57.06
CA THR A 672 -27.40 -4.33 57.27
C THR A 672 -27.69 -3.28 56.20
N SER A 673 -28.97 -3.06 55.87
CA SER A 673 -29.39 -2.00 54.93
C SER A 673 -29.57 -0.64 55.61
N THR A 674 -29.33 0.44 54.85
CA THR A 674 -29.81 1.80 55.17
C THR A 674 -31.15 2.11 54.50
N LEU A 675 -31.61 1.25 53.59
CA LEU A 675 -32.91 1.39 52.94
C LEU A 675 -34.06 1.21 53.95
N PRO A 676 -35.15 1.98 53.83
CA PRO A 676 -36.29 1.88 54.73
C PRO A 676 -37.01 0.53 54.55
N VAL A 677 -37.35 -0.10 55.67
CA VAL A 677 -38.19 -1.30 55.71
C VAL A 677 -39.66 -0.88 55.59
N ARG A 678 -40.33 -1.32 54.54
CA ARG A 678 -41.74 -0.98 54.28
C ARG A 678 -42.62 -2.20 54.49
N THR A 679 -43.65 -2.06 55.33
CA THR A 679 -44.65 -3.09 55.54
C THR A 679 -45.62 -3.16 54.36
N ALA A 680 -46.16 -4.35 54.11
CA ALA A 680 -47.10 -4.62 53.01
C ALA A 680 -46.59 -4.28 51.59
N GLU A 681 -45.27 -4.09 51.42
CA GLU A 681 -44.62 -3.97 50.11
C GLU A 681 -43.71 -5.19 49.88
N PRO A 682 -43.74 -5.82 48.70
CA PRO A 682 -42.87 -6.95 48.41
C PRO A 682 -41.44 -6.45 48.19
N THR A 683 -40.51 -7.06 48.92
CA THR A 683 -39.08 -6.81 48.83
C THR A 683 -38.36 -8.14 48.70
N ARG A 684 -37.48 -8.30 47.72
CA ARG A 684 -36.56 -9.44 47.70
C ARG A 684 -35.29 -9.11 48.45
N LEU A 685 -34.91 -10.01 49.34
CA LEU A 685 -33.64 -9.98 50.06
C LEU A 685 -32.75 -11.05 49.46
N THR A 686 -31.49 -10.70 49.18
CA THR A 686 -30.50 -11.67 48.70
C THR A 686 -29.20 -11.52 49.50
N GLY A 687 -28.89 -12.51 50.33
CA GLY A 687 -27.62 -12.64 51.04
C GLY A 687 -26.65 -13.48 50.21
N VAL A 688 -25.44 -12.98 49.98
CA VAL A 688 -24.36 -13.68 49.27
C VAL A 688 -23.18 -13.83 50.22
N TYR A 689 -22.68 -15.05 50.39
CA TYR A 689 -21.40 -15.33 51.02
C TYR A 689 -20.45 -15.93 49.99
N ASP A 690 -19.28 -15.31 49.83
CA ASP A 690 -18.21 -15.76 48.96
C ASP A 690 -17.02 -16.20 49.82
N ALA A 691 -16.82 -17.51 49.93
CA ALA A 691 -15.72 -18.10 50.71
C ALA A 691 -14.35 -17.86 50.05
N ALA A 692 -14.29 -17.62 48.74
CA ALA A 692 -13.02 -17.35 48.06
C ALA A 692 -12.49 -15.94 48.36
N THR A 693 -13.39 -14.97 48.58
CA THR A 693 -13.04 -13.58 48.92
C THR A 693 -13.35 -13.20 50.37
N THR A 694 -13.96 -14.11 51.11
CA THR A 694 -14.36 -13.99 52.52
C THR A 694 -15.26 -12.78 52.78
N GLN A 695 -16.20 -12.57 51.85
CA GLN A 695 -17.15 -11.45 51.84
C GLN A 695 -18.59 -11.91 52.01
N MET A 696 -19.30 -11.25 52.91
CA MET A 696 -20.77 -11.25 52.95
C MET A 696 -21.31 -9.99 52.26
N LYS A 697 -22.37 -10.14 51.47
CA LYS A 697 -23.07 -9.06 50.79
C LYS A 697 -24.57 -9.19 51.02
N LEU A 698 -25.26 -8.06 51.10
CA LEU A 698 -26.72 -8.01 51.12
C LEU A 698 -27.18 -7.16 49.94
N TYR A 699 -28.07 -7.72 49.14
CA TYR A 699 -28.81 -7.00 48.12
C TYR A 699 -30.27 -6.88 48.54
N VAL A 700 -30.85 -5.71 48.31
CA VAL A 700 -32.26 -5.43 48.53
C VAL A 700 -32.89 -5.04 47.20
N CYS A 701 -33.98 -5.72 46.86
CA CYS A 701 -34.73 -5.59 45.64
C CYS A 701 -36.12 -5.05 45.99
N ASN A 702 -36.27 -3.73 45.94
CA ASN A 702 -37.57 -3.09 46.18
C ASN A 702 -38.37 -2.97 44.90
N TYR A 703 -39.70 -3.09 45.01
CA TYR A 703 -40.61 -2.77 43.92
C TYR A 703 -40.60 -1.26 43.63
N SER A 704 -40.51 -0.89 42.36
CA SER A 704 -40.58 0.49 41.88
C SER A 704 -41.50 0.59 40.65
N ASP A 705 -41.84 1.81 40.23
CA ASP A 705 -42.64 2.04 39.00
C ASP A 705 -42.01 1.43 37.72
N THR A 706 -40.70 1.13 37.75
CA THR A 706 -39.95 0.50 36.67
C THR A 706 -39.67 -0.99 36.88
N GLY A 707 -40.31 -1.62 37.88
CA GLY A 707 -40.08 -3.01 38.28
C GLY A 707 -39.12 -3.16 39.45
N PHE A 708 -38.76 -4.40 39.77
CA PHE A 708 -37.77 -4.70 40.81
C PHE A 708 -36.36 -4.31 40.35
N LYS A 709 -35.59 -3.68 41.24
CA LYS A 709 -34.19 -3.32 40.98
C LYS A 709 -33.31 -3.72 42.16
N ALA A 710 -32.23 -4.45 41.86
CA ALA A 710 -31.27 -4.88 42.87
C ALA A 710 -30.37 -3.71 43.28
N GLU A 711 -30.25 -3.48 44.58
CA GLU A 711 -29.31 -2.55 45.19
C GLU A 711 -28.41 -3.30 46.19
N LEU A 712 -27.09 -3.23 45.99
CA LEU A 712 -26.12 -3.71 46.98
C LEU A 712 -26.12 -2.73 48.16
N VAL A 713 -26.70 -3.13 49.28
CA VAL A 713 -26.87 -2.24 50.45
C VAL A 713 -25.71 -2.32 51.44
N GLY A 714 -24.86 -3.34 51.33
CA GLY A 714 -23.70 -3.49 52.19
C GLY A 714 -22.79 -4.65 51.81
N THR A 715 -21.55 -4.57 52.30
CA THR A 715 -20.55 -5.64 52.20
C THR A 715 -19.71 -5.62 53.47
N THR A 716 -19.44 -6.79 54.04
CA THR A 716 -18.51 -6.94 55.16
C THR A 716 -17.66 -8.19 55.00
N SER A 717 -16.51 -8.23 55.68
CA SER A 717 -15.66 -9.41 55.72
C SER A 717 -16.17 -10.40 56.77
N PHE A 718 -16.11 -11.69 56.45
CA PHE A 718 -16.47 -12.78 57.35
C PHE A 718 -15.60 -14.00 57.10
N GLU A 719 -14.98 -14.48 58.18
CA GLU A 719 -14.08 -15.62 58.18
C GLU A 719 -14.60 -16.64 59.20
N PRO A 720 -15.08 -17.82 58.78
CA PRO A 720 -15.47 -18.87 59.70
C PRO A 720 -14.25 -19.36 60.48
N THR A 721 -14.39 -19.55 61.80
CA THR A 721 -13.27 -19.93 62.68
C THR A 721 -13.19 -21.44 62.95
N SER A 722 -14.24 -22.21 62.62
CA SER A 722 -14.27 -23.66 62.72
C SER A 722 -14.99 -24.27 61.51
N THR A 723 -14.49 -25.40 61.00
CA THR A 723 -15.19 -26.22 59.98
C THR A 723 -16.18 -27.21 60.61
N GLU A 724 -16.19 -27.32 61.94
CA GLU A 724 -17.10 -28.21 62.68
C GLU A 724 -18.54 -27.66 62.73
N TRP A 725 -18.76 -26.38 62.37
CA TRP A 725 -20.07 -25.73 62.26
C TRP A 725 -20.93 -26.20 61.05
N THR A 726 -20.37 -27.06 60.20
CA THR A 726 -21.05 -27.68 59.05
C THR A 726 -22.20 -28.64 59.43
N ALA A 727 -22.44 -28.87 60.74
CA ALA A 727 -23.50 -29.72 61.27
C ALA A 727 -24.84 -29.00 61.53
N GLY A 728 -25.54 -28.62 60.45
CA GLY A 728 -26.63 -29.49 59.99
C GLY A 728 -28.02 -29.42 60.62
N GLY A 729 -28.54 -28.23 60.92
CA GLY A 729 -29.97 -28.07 61.13
C GLY A 729 -30.75 -27.88 59.82
N SER A 730 -32.06 -28.03 59.90
CA SER A 730 -32.94 -27.79 58.75
C SER A 730 -32.96 -26.32 58.37
N LEU A 731 -33.06 -26.04 57.07
CA LEU A 731 -33.46 -24.71 56.59
C LEU A 731 -34.84 -24.40 57.17
N GLN A 732 -34.98 -23.23 57.77
CA GLN A 732 -36.24 -22.70 58.30
C GLN A 732 -36.69 -21.53 57.43
N ILE A 733 -37.99 -21.53 57.12
CA ILE A 733 -38.71 -20.38 56.58
C ILE A 733 -39.66 -19.88 57.67
N GLY A 734 -39.61 -18.57 57.89
CA GLY A 734 -40.46 -17.85 58.83
C GLY A 734 -40.02 -17.85 60.29
N ARG A 735 -38.81 -18.35 60.61
CA ARG A 735 -38.23 -18.30 61.96
C ARG A 735 -36.72 -18.53 61.94
N ALA A 736 -36.09 -18.31 63.09
CA ALA A 736 -34.71 -18.74 63.36
C ALA A 736 -34.61 -19.52 64.68
N LYS A 737 -33.41 -20.00 65.00
CA LYS A 737 -33.07 -20.62 66.28
C LYS A 737 -32.19 -19.69 67.10
N VAL A 738 -32.55 -19.50 68.37
CA VAL A 738 -31.79 -18.72 69.34
C VAL A 738 -31.79 -19.46 70.68
N GLY A 739 -30.62 -19.69 71.26
CA GLY A 739 -30.49 -20.40 72.55
C GLY A 739 -31.08 -21.81 72.54
N GLY A 740 -31.04 -22.50 71.40
CA GLY A 740 -31.56 -23.85 71.19
C GLY A 740 -33.07 -23.93 70.94
N SER A 741 -33.79 -22.82 70.94
CA SER A 741 -35.24 -22.76 70.73
C SER A 741 -35.61 -21.94 69.50
N ALA A 742 -36.76 -22.25 68.90
CA ALA A 742 -37.32 -21.44 67.82
C ALA A 742 -37.63 -20.03 68.34
N SER A 743 -37.26 -19.00 67.57
CA SER A 743 -37.38 -17.58 67.91
C SER A 743 -37.44 -16.74 66.63
N GLU A 744 -37.49 -15.40 66.80
CA GLU A 744 -37.42 -14.41 65.71
C GLU A 744 -38.45 -14.68 64.59
N PHE A 745 -39.67 -15.05 65.01
CA PHE A 745 -40.75 -15.52 64.14
C PHE A 745 -41.19 -14.44 63.15
N TRP A 746 -41.04 -14.70 61.85
CA TRP A 746 -41.45 -13.80 60.78
C TRP A 746 -42.94 -13.46 60.87
N ASP A 747 -43.28 -12.19 60.65
CA ASP A 747 -44.65 -11.72 60.56
C ASP A 747 -44.91 -11.16 59.16
N GLY A 748 -45.86 -11.77 58.45
CA GLY A 748 -46.18 -11.48 57.06
C GLY A 748 -45.80 -12.61 56.10
N MET A 749 -45.78 -12.27 54.81
CA MET A 749 -45.66 -13.22 53.71
C MET A 749 -44.19 -13.49 53.37
N VAL A 750 -43.88 -14.74 53.04
CA VAL A 750 -42.65 -15.16 52.34
C VAL A 750 -43.04 -15.93 51.09
N ASP A 751 -42.36 -15.61 50.00
CA ASP A 751 -42.58 -16.15 48.66
C ASP A 751 -41.23 -16.34 47.93
N ASP A 752 -41.21 -17.09 46.83
CA ASP A 752 -40.06 -17.28 45.92
C ASP A 752 -38.67 -17.38 46.60
N VAL A 753 -38.50 -18.42 47.42
CA VAL A 753 -37.24 -18.68 48.13
C VAL A 753 -36.30 -19.50 47.25
N ARG A 754 -35.12 -18.96 46.98
CA ARG A 754 -34.08 -19.57 46.14
C ARG A 754 -32.78 -19.71 46.91
N ILE A 755 -32.15 -20.88 46.76
CA ILE A 755 -30.88 -21.22 47.39
C ILE A 755 -29.90 -21.69 46.32
N TYR A 756 -28.73 -21.05 46.25
CA TYR A 756 -27.64 -21.40 45.35
C TYR A 756 -26.41 -21.83 46.16
N ASP A 757 -25.75 -22.89 45.73
CA ASP A 757 -24.50 -23.43 46.27
C ASP A 757 -23.25 -22.67 45.77
N GLN A 758 -23.43 -21.41 45.35
CA GLN A 758 -22.37 -20.53 44.88
C GLN A 758 -22.69 -19.07 45.20
N ALA A 759 -21.63 -18.24 45.22
CA ALA A 759 -21.76 -16.80 45.35
C ALA A 759 -22.20 -16.18 44.01
N LEU A 760 -23.42 -15.66 43.93
CA LEU A 760 -23.90 -14.99 42.72
C LEU A 760 -23.24 -13.62 42.54
N ASP A 761 -22.91 -13.30 41.28
CA ASP A 761 -22.49 -11.95 40.91
C ASP A 761 -23.68 -10.96 40.84
N ALA A 762 -23.37 -9.68 40.70
CA ALA A 762 -24.39 -8.63 40.69
C ALA A 762 -25.40 -8.77 39.53
N ASP A 763 -24.96 -9.29 38.38
CA ASP A 763 -25.82 -9.47 37.20
C ASP A 763 -26.79 -10.64 37.40
N ALA A 764 -26.31 -11.75 38.00
CA ALA A 764 -27.14 -12.88 38.39
C ALA A 764 -28.16 -12.48 39.47
N VAL A 765 -27.76 -11.71 40.49
CA VAL A 765 -28.69 -11.17 41.49
C VAL A 765 -29.74 -10.24 40.86
N SER A 766 -29.32 -9.43 39.89
CA SER A 766 -30.22 -8.55 39.15
C SER A 766 -31.27 -9.34 38.34
N ARG A 767 -30.88 -10.46 37.70
CA ARG A 767 -31.79 -11.32 36.95
C ARG A 767 -32.90 -11.93 37.82
N ILE A 768 -32.58 -12.37 39.04
CA ILE A 768 -33.56 -13.00 39.95
C ILE A 768 -34.34 -11.98 40.78
N CYS A 769 -34.02 -10.69 40.67
CA CYS A 769 -34.57 -9.63 41.51
C CYS A 769 -36.11 -9.55 41.45
N GLY A 770 -36.68 -9.76 40.26
CA GLY A 770 -38.12 -9.71 40.01
C GLY A 770 -38.88 -11.02 40.22
N GLY A 771 -38.19 -12.12 40.54
CA GLY A 771 -38.72 -13.48 40.41
C GLY A 771 -38.23 -14.17 39.15
#